data_AF-A0A229FR68-F1
#
_entry.id   AF-A0A229FR68-F1
#
_cell.length_a   1.000
_cell.length_b   1.000
_cell.length_c   1.000
_cell.angle_alpha   90.00
_cell.angle_beta   90.00
_cell.angle_gamma   90.00
#
_symmetry.space_group_name_H-M   'P 1'
#
loop_
_entity.id
_entity.type
_entity.pdbx_description
1 polymer ?
#
loop_
_entity_poly.entity_id
_entity_poly.type
_entity_poly.pdbx_seq_one_letter_code
_entity_poly.pdbx_strand_id
1 'polypeptide(L)'
;NTGSTVAGGNNSLTITGNADVDGAITGVTNLSVSGTSNLGANVTTTGTQTYSGAVTLDADVVLSTNNNNITFAEAITGSGKDLTVSTGSGAITLVNVGTSLAPLGDIVLNSSRATNLNGAVYAANLETDSSGTGTEKIVINGGLVKTTGTQTYRESMTLGDDTILDGSIINTRKSINGSDFSLTITGHADIDGVITGVMNFSVSGDSNIGANITTTGTQIYTGPVTLSGGARTLTTTDSQITFSDIVNSEASQARALTIDVGSSKVEFNGVVGGVTGGGLGAITITGNLDLNNAIANAVRLSVSGTSDLAANVTTSGTQTYSGAVTLDADVVLSTNNNNITFAEAITGSGKDLTVSTGIGAITLVNVGTSLAPLGDIVLNSSRATNLDGAVYAANLETDSSGTGTGTIAINGGLVHTTGSQTYREAMTLGDDTTLTGSTVNTRKSINGSDYSLTITGHADIDGAITDLVDLSISGTSNLGADITLTGTQSYSGAVTISNNIELITTSGDINFASTVNGAKTLTLVTGNAGSVTVTGAVGGSAGLTGLNVTTDVLAANAINFANNGILDITITGDSVINGVISGTGISFDKSGVGTLTLNGNNTYGGITSINAGTLKLGHANALGSTASGSGTVVNANSTLDLNGLSITEPVTLNGGRFINGTLAGSMNLTADSILEASSGETEVEGIISGNFGLTITGNGTLTLSGNNTYTGLTNISSGTLRITHANALGSASGSTTIASGATLDLVNVAVASENLVINGGTLKDATSSWGGNITLSGNTTFDITTGDDLTIHGVISGTGSLNKISGGFLIFTNTNTYTGSTTVTAGKLSLAVNNLTNTVGSIAESAKVIANGTFDISGVTTDTTIKSLSGSGSVVLGAKDLNLSAANDTFSGVIGGTGALTLVSGSQTLSGANTYSGITTITDGTLFLSGSGSVSDSAKLVANGTFDISGATSAVNVKSLSGSGLVNLGSQDLTLTAANDDFAGVIGGNGDITLSAGTQTFSGANTYTGQTLVNGGTLVVTHNGGLGATTAGTSIAAGATLDLKNVTIDAESINLAAGTLTTTSGASSLVGSISLSDDATIAVSGTQLTLSGAISGIGFDITKNGSGNLVLSG
;
A
#
# COMPACT_ATOMS: atom_id res chain seq x y z
N ASN A 1 75.52 -75.26 67.11
CA ASN A 1 75.75 -76.12 65.95
C ASN A 1 75.05 -77.46 66.19
N THR A 2 74.06 -77.81 65.36
CA THR A 2 73.31 -79.07 65.48
C THR A 2 73.95 -80.23 64.72
N GLY A 3 74.75 -79.99 63.66
CA GLY A 3 75.50 -80.96 62.85
C GLY A 3 74.72 -82.12 62.20
N SER A 4 73.51 -82.40 62.67
CA SER A 4 72.58 -83.47 62.28
C SER A 4 71.18 -83.15 62.86
N THR A 5 70.16 -83.92 62.49
CA THR A 5 68.76 -83.66 62.90
C THR A 5 68.58 -83.63 64.42
N VAL A 6 67.98 -82.55 64.94
CA VAL A 6 67.53 -82.45 66.34
C VAL A 6 66.08 -82.93 66.42
N ALA A 7 65.87 -84.12 66.96
CA ALA A 7 64.53 -84.66 67.23
C ALA A 7 64.12 -84.34 68.68
N GLY A 8 63.18 -83.40 68.86
CA GLY A 8 62.80 -82.83 70.17
C GLY A 8 61.87 -83.70 71.03
N GLY A 9 61.29 -84.78 70.51
CA GLY A 9 60.40 -85.68 71.26
C GLY A 9 59.18 -85.00 71.91
N ASN A 10 58.67 -83.93 71.30
CA ASN A 10 57.64 -83.00 71.78
C ASN A 10 58.05 -82.10 72.97
N ASN A 11 59.35 -81.91 73.24
CA ASN A 11 59.82 -80.96 74.26
C ASN A 11 60.10 -79.57 73.68
N SER A 12 60.06 -78.54 74.52
CA SER A 12 60.47 -77.18 74.13
C SER A 12 61.99 -77.07 74.17
N LEU A 13 62.57 -76.35 73.22
CA LEU A 13 63.98 -76.11 73.08
C LEU A 13 64.25 -74.61 73.23
N THR A 14 64.99 -74.25 74.27
CA THR A 14 65.46 -72.87 74.49
C THR A 14 66.97 -72.82 74.32
N ILE A 15 67.45 -71.96 73.44
CA ILE A 15 68.86 -71.69 73.16
C ILE A 15 69.15 -70.28 73.64
N THR A 16 69.89 -70.15 74.73
CA THR A 16 70.19 -68.84 75.34
C THR A 16 71.38 -68.10 74.70
N GLY A 17 72.10 -68.75 73.78
CA GLY A 17 73.23 -68.19 73.02
C GLY A 17 73.00 -68.25 71.51
N ASN A 18 74.08 -68.16 70.74
CA ASN A 18 73.99 -68.23 69.27
C ASN A 18 73.62 -69.64 68.82
N ALA A 19 72.62 -69.74 67.93
CA ALA A 19 72.24 -70.98 67.27
C ALA A 19 72.95 -71.10 65.92
N ASP A 20 73.33 -72.32 65.58
CA ASP A 20 73.90 -72.67 64.28
C ASP A 20 73.27 -74.02 63.93
N VAL A 21 72.43 -74.04 62.90
CA VAL A 21 71.46 -75.11 62.64
C VAL A 21 71.75 -75.72 61.27
N ASP A 22 72.69 -76.67 61.24
CA ASP A 22 73.09 -77.38 60.02
C ASP A 22 72.28 -78.66 59.78
N GLY A 23 71.57 -79.15 60.79
CA GLY A 23 70.67 -80.30 60.72
C GLY A 23 69.26 -79.93 61.16
N ALA A 24 68.26 -80.52 60.50
CA ALA A 24 66.86 -80.14 60.68
C ALA A 24 66.38 -80.28 62.14
N ILE A 25 65.58 -79.33 62.63
CA ILE A 25 64.94 -79.44 63.94
C ILE A 25 63.51 -79.95 63.72
N THR A 26 63.17 -81.10 64.32
CA THR A 26 61.84 -81.71 64.17
C THR A 26 61.31 -82.21 65.52
N GLY A 27 59.99 -82.29 65.67
CA GLY A 27 59.38 -82.82 66.89
C GLY A 27 59.66 -81.97 68.15
N VAL A 28 59.92 -80.67 68.01
CA VAL A 28 60.03 -79.73 69.14
C VAL A 28 58.67 -79.05 69.37
N THR A 29 58.26 -78.82 70.63
CA THR A 29 57.06 -78.02 70.92
C THR A 29 57.32 -76.53 70.70
N ASN A 30 58.00 -75.82 71.59
CA ASN A 30 58.40 -74.42 71.33
C ASN A 30 59.89 -74.32 71.06
N LEU A 31 60.31 -73.50 70.10
CA LEU A 31 61.70 -73.15 69.88
C LEU A 31 61.91 -71.68 70.25
N SER A 32 62.85 -71.38 71.13
CA SER A 32 63.23 -70.01 71.47
C SER A 32 64.75 -69.86 71.41
N VAL A 33 65.25 -68.93 70.62
CA VAL A 33 66.67 -68.59 70.53
C VAL A 33 66.85 -67.13 70.91
N SER A 34 67.74 -66.84 71.88
CA SER A 34 68.00 -65.46 72.31
C SER A 34 69.27 -64.82 71.73
N GLY A 35 70.23 -65.61 71.20
CA GLY A 35 71.39 -65.11 70.46
C GLY A 35 71.15 -65.07 68.94
N THR A 36 72.22 -64.82 68.16
CA THR A 36 72.13 -64.85 66.68
C THR A 36 71.88 -66.27 66.18
N SER A 37 71.10 -66.44 65.12
CA SER A 37 70.83 -67.78 64.54
C SER A 37 71.39 -67.88 63.12
N ASN A 38 72.26 -68.85 62.87
CA ASN A 38 72.62 -69.27 61.53
C ASN A 38 71.78 -70.50 61.15
N LEU A 39 70.99 -70.42 60.09
CA LEU A 39 70.06 -71.46 59.66
C LEU A 39 70.53 -72.06 58.34
N GLY A 40 71.09 -73.28 58.39
CA GLY A 40 71.46 -74.10 57.25
C GLY A 40 70.50 -75.27 56.97
N ALA A 41 69.46 -75.47 57.79
CA ALA A 41 68.48 -76.54 57.66
C ALA A 41 67.07 -76.17 58.15
N ASN A 42 66.07 -76.95 57.74
CA ASN A 42 64.64 -76.73 58.06
C ASN A 42 64.32 -76.88 59.55
N VAL A 43 63.29 -76.16 60.03
CA VAL A 43 62.79 -76.24 61.41
C VAL A 43 61.28 -76.47 61.42
N THR A 44 60.85 -77.58 61.99
CA THR A 44 59.43 -77.94 62.17
C THR A 44 59.13 -78.13 63.66
N THR A 45 58.22 -77.31 64.18
CA THR A 45 57.74 -77.38 65.57
C THR A 45 56.23 -77.63 65.65
N THR A 46 55.71 -78.07 66.79
CA THR A 46 54.25 -78.12 67.03
C THR A 46 53.71 -76.87 67.71
N GLY A 47 54.57 -76.12 68.41
CA GLY A 47 54.31 -74.84 69.08
C GLY A 47 55.11 -73.67 68.48
N THR A 48 55.27 -72.58 69.23
CA THR A 48 55.81 -71.29 68.74
C THR A 48 57.30 -71.34 68.47
N GLN A 49 57.76 -70.65 67.41
CA GLN A 49 59.18 -70.36 67.18
C GLN A 49 59.47 -68.87 67.45
N THR A 50 60.50 -68.57 68.23
CA THR A 50 60.91 -67.21 68.55
C THR A 50 62.42 -67.06 68.39
N TYR A 51 62.85 -66.18 67.51
CA TYR A 51 64.23 -65.80 67.28
C TYR A 51 64.41 -64.35 67.73
N SER A 52 65.11 -64.15 68.85
CA SER A 52 65.24 -62.82 69.47
C SER A 52 66.45 -62.04 68.97
N GLY A 53 67.50 -62.72 68.49
CA GLY A 53 68.65 -62.10 67.83
C GLY A 53 68.63 -62.29 66.31
N ALA A 54 69.48 -61.56 65.60
CA ALA A 54 69.57 -61.59 64.13
C ALA A 54 69.74 -63.01 63.56
N VAL A 55 69.11 -63.26 62.42
CA VAL A 55 69.12 -64.55 61.72
C VAL A 55 69.88 -64.44 60.40
N THR A 56 70.74 -65.40 60.11
CA THR A 56 71.43 -65.57 58.82
C THR A 56 71.02 -66.90 58.21
N LEU A 57 70.69 -66.94 56.93
CA LEU A 57 70.41 -68.16 56.17
C LEU A 57 71.65 -68.55 55.38
N ASP A 58 72.17 -69.75 55.63
CA ASP A 58 73.30 -70.34 54.88
C ASP A 58 72.83 -71.29 53.78
N ALA A 59 71.58 -71.75 53.86
CA ALA A 59 70.89 -72.56 52.85
C ALA A 59 69.45 -72.06 52.64
N ASP A 60 68.72 -72.66 51.71
CA ASP A 60 67.28 -72.45 51.58
C ASP A 60 66.57 -73.12 52.76
N VAL A 61 65.69 -72.39 53.45
CA VAL A 61 65.14 -72.81 54.75
C VAL A 61 63.62 -72.80 54.75
N VAL A 62 63.03 -73.90 55.21
CA VAL A 62 61.61 -74.05 55.52
C VAL A 62 61.41 -74.06 57.04
N LEU A 63 60.62 -73.12 57.54
CA LEU A 63 60.19 -73.02 58.92
C LEU A 63 58.70 -73.31 59.01
N SER A 64 58.32 -74.29 59.83
CA SER A 64 56.93 -74.70 59.96
C SER A 64 56.48 -74.92 61.40
N THR A 65 55.23 -74.58 61.68
CA THR A 65 54.54 -74.93 62.93
C THR A 65 53.20 -75.62 62.65
N ASN A 66 52.63 -76.25 63.68
CA ASN A 66 51.22 -76.66 63.66
C ASN A 66 50.38 -75.59 64.37
N ASN A 67 49.84 -74.61 63.63
CA ASN A 67 48.89 -73.62 64.13
C ASN A 67 49.45 -72.62 65.18
N ASN A 68 50.76 -72.37 65.20
CA ASN A 68 51.43 -71.52 66.20
C ASN A 68 52.37 -70.47 65.58
N ASN A 69 52.74 -69.44 66.33
CA ASN A 69 53.43 -68.28 65.78
C ASN A 69 54.90 -68.56 65.39
N ILE A 70 55.40 -67.84 64.40
CA ILE A 70 56.84 -67.70 64.12
C ILE A 70 57.18 -66.22 64.20
N THR A 71 58.12 -65.87 65.08
CA THR A 71 58.51 -64.48 65.36
C THR A 71 60.02 -64.31 65.27
N PHE A 72 60.44 -63.35 64.46
CA PHE A 72 61.80 -62.81 64.41
C PHE A 72 61.78 -61.39 64.96
N ALA A 73 62.59 -61.13 65.99
CA ALA A 73 62.66 -59.82 66.63
C ALA A 73 63.72 -58.89 66.00
N GLU A 74 64.70 -59.46 65.29
CA GLU A 74 65.79 -58.75 64.61
C GLU A 74 65.93 -59.19 63.14
N ALA A 75 66.88 -58.59 62.43
CA ALA A 75 67.07 -58.75 60.99
C ALA A 75 67.33 -60.19 60.55
N ILE A 76 66.76 -60.57 59.40
CA ILE A 76 67.02 -61.82 58.68
C ILE A 76 67.89 -61.49 57.47
N THR A 77 69.02 -62.17 57.30
CA THR A 77 69.93 -62.00 56.15
C THR A 77 70.23 -63.35 55.50
N GLY A 78 70.67 -63.38 54.25
CA GLY A 78 70.92 -64.64 53.54
C GLY A 78 70.94 -64.43 52.04
N SER A 79 72.01 -63.84 51.53
CA SER A 79 72.11 -63.39 50.13
C SER A 79 71.70 -64.49 49.15
N GLY A 80 70.57 -64.30 48.47
CA GLY A 80 70.03 -65.23 47.47
C GLY A 80 69.49 -66.56 48.01
N LYS A 81 69.18 -66.66 49.31
CA LYS A 81 68.60 -67.86 49.93
C LYS A 81 67.09 -67.75 50.10
N ASP A 82 66.39 -68.85 49.83
CA ASP A 82 64.93 -68.89 49.93
C ASP A 82 64.48 -69.07 51.39
N LEU A 83 63.37 -68.43 51.75
CA LEU A 83 62.75 -68.56 53.05
C LEU A 83 61.27 -68.90 52.89
N THR A 84 60.89 -70.11 53.30
CA THR A 84 59.49 -70.50 53.42
C THR A 84 59.08 -70.57 54.88
N VAL A 85 58.04 -69.83 55.26
CA VAL A 85 57.46 -69.86 56.62
C VAL A 85 56.02 -70.34 56.52
N SER A 86 55.64 -71.37 57.28
CA SER A 86 54.31 -71.97 57.23
C SER A 86 53.77 -72.31 58.62
N THR A 87 52.77 -71.58 59.10
CA THR A 87 52.32 -71.67 60.51
C THR A 87 50.94 -72.29 60.69
N GLY A 88 50.19 -72.56 59.63
CA GLY A 88 48.75 -72.87 59.73
C GLY A 88 48.01 -71.66 60.32
N SER A 89 47.27 -71.84 61.43
CA SER A 89 46.59 -70.75 62.15
C SER A 89 47.46 -69.99 63.15
N GLY A 90 48.76 -69.82 62.91
CA GLY A 90 49.66 -69.02 63.75
C GLY A 90 50.14 -67.75 63.06
N ALA A 91 50.39 -66.67 63.78
CA ALA A 91 50.87 -65.41 63.17
C ALA A 91 52.35 -65.50 62.75
N ILE A 92 52.69 -64.79 61.68
CA ILE A 92 54.08 -64.62 61.22
C ILE A 92 54.51 -63.19 61.56
N THR A 93 55.70 -63.00 62.13
CA THR A 93 56.24 -61.66 62.40
C THR A 93 57.71 -61.62 62.05
N LEU A 94 58.08 -60.76 61.11
CA LEU A 94 59.44 -60.55 60.64
C LEU A 94 59.84 -59.09 60.90
N VAL A 95 61.11 -58.85 61.24
CA VAL A 95 61.71 -57.52 61.39
C VAL A 95 62.92 -57.47 60.45
N ASN A 96 62.95 -56.53 59.51
CA ASN A 96 64.05 -56.32 58.53
C ASN A 96 64.53 -57.59 57.81
N VAL A 97 64.10 -57.80 56.58
CA VAL A 97 64.32 -59.04 55.83
C VAL A 97 65.18 -58.74 54.62
N GLY A 98 66.42 -59.22 54.59
CA GLY A 98 67.41 -58.89 53.57
C GLY A 98 67.94 -57.46 53.69
N THR A 99 68.84 -57.09 52.77
CA THR A 99 69.35 -55.71 52.63
C THR A 99 69.40 -55.32 51.16
N SER A 100 69.50 -54.02 50.84
CA SER A 100 69.60 -53.55 49.45
C SER A 100 70.81 -54.10 48.67
N LEU A 101 71.89 -54.46 49.36
CA LEU A 101 73.10 -55.05 48.78
C LEU A 101 73.12 -56.59 48.81
N ALA A 102 72.24 -57.20 49.62
CA ALA A 102 72.14 -58.65 49.80
C ALA A 102 70.67 -59.03 50.05
N PRO A 103 69.83 -59.03 49.00
CA PRO A 103 68.45 -59.50 49.09
C PRO A 103 68.43 -61.01 49.33
N LEU A 104 67.35 -61.50 49.95
CA LEU A 104 67.04 -62.92 50.00
C LEU A 104 66.61 -63.44 48.61
N GLY A 105 66.50 -64.76 48.47
CA GLY A 105 65.87 -65.44 47.35
C GLY A 105 64.34 -65.30 47.40
N ASP A 106 63.61 -66.38 47.11
CA ASP A 106 62.14 -66.41 47.17
C ASP A 106 61.66 -66.50 48.61
N ILE A 107 60.75 -65.59 48.98
CA ILE A 107 60.10 -65.58 50.30
C ILE A 107 58.65 -66.03 50.13
N VAL A 108 58.28 -67.11 50.83
CA VAL A 108 56.91 -67.63 50.88
C VAL A 108 56.41 -67.61 52.32
N LEU A 109 55.38 -66.80 52.61
CA LEU A 109 54.81 -66.65 53.95
C LEU A 109 53.36 -67.16 53.98
N ASN A 110 53.17 -68.33 54.57
CA ASN A 110 51.88 -69.01 54.62
C ASN A 110 51.31 -69.04 56.05
N SER A 111 50.31 -68.20 56.28
CA SER A 111 49.54 -68.15 57.52
C SER A 111 48.07 -67.90 57.21
N SER A 112 47.17 -68.53 57.99
CA SER A 112 45.75 -68.16 58.01
C SER A 112 45.42 -67.07 59.04
N ARG A 113 46.44 -66.56 59.76
CA ARG A 113 46.39 -65.41 60.69
C ARG A 113 47.30 -64.27 60.19
N ALA A 114 47.48 -63.24 61.01
CA ALA A 114 48.23 -62.05 60.64
C ALA A 114 49.71 -62.34 60.27
N THR A 115 50.14 -61.75 59.16
CA THR A 115 51.55 -61.69 58.74
C THR A 115 52.03 -60.25 58.93
N ASN A 116 52.94 -60.02 59.88
CA ASN A 116 53.44 -58.68 60.20
C ASN A 116 54.87 -58.50 59.65
N LEU A 117 55.06 -57.52 58.77
CA LEU A 117 56.37 -57.09 58.26
C LEU A 117 56.76 -55.79 58.96
N ASN A 118 57.54 -55.91 60.04
CA ASN A 118 57.91 -54.81 60.95
C ASN A 118 59.24 -54.11 60.58
N GLY A 119 59.63 -54.16 59.31
CA GLY A 119 60.85 -53.54 58.79
C GLY A 119 60.95 -53.73 57.28
N ALA A 120 61.99 -53.18 56.65
CA ALA A 120 62.16 -53.25 55.19
C ALA A 120 62.37 -54.69 54.73
N VAL A 121 61.83 -55.05 53.55
CA VAL A 121 62.01 -56.36 52.93
C VAL A 121 62.75 -56.22 51.60
N TYR A 122 63.78 -57.04 51.38
CA TYR A 122 64.58 -57.16 50.17
C TYR A 122 64.69 -58.63 49.76
N ALA A 123 64.09 -59.01 48.62
CA ALA A 123 64.00 -60.40 48.17
C ALA A 123 64.04 -60.56 46.64
N ALA A 124 64.12 -61.79 46.13
CA ALA A 124 63.93 -62.08 44.71
C ALA A 124 62.45 -62.03 44.34
N ASN A 125 61.61 -62.77 45.07
CA ASN A 125 60.15 -62.75 44.98
C ASN A 125 59.55 -62.80 46.40
N LEU A 126 58.31 -62.31 46.54
CA LEU A 126 57.53 -62.44 47.78
C LEU A 126 56.15 -62.98 47.44
N GLU A 127 55.77 -64.11 48.02
CA GLU A 127 54.39 -64.64 47.97
C GLU A 127 53.85 -64.83 49.39
N THR A 128 52.65 -64.31 49.64
CA THR A 128 51.94 -64.48 50.91
C THR A 128 50.60 -65.19 50.71
N ASP A 129 50.22 -66.00 51.71
CA ASP A 129 49.06 -66.90 51.69
C ASP A 129 48.88 -67.67 50.37
N SER A 130 49.91 -68.42 49.96
CA SER A 130 49.88 -69.22 48.71
C SER A 130 48.73 -70.23 48.67
N SER A 131 48.12 -70.53 49.82
CA SER A 131 46.95 -71.41 49.97
C SER A 131 45.62 -70.76 49.55
N GLY A 132 45.56 -69.42 49.61
CA GLY A 132 44.34 -68.62 49.39
C GLY A 132 43.24 -68.82 50.44
N THR A 133 43.51 -69.53 51.54
CA THR A 133 42.53 -69.87 52.57
C THR A 133 42.53 -68.91 53.76
N GLY A 134 43.45 -67.94 53.80
CA GLY A 134 43.55 -66.96 54.89
C GLY A 134 42.38 -65.98 54.92
N THR A 135 41.82 -65.79 56.13
CA THR A 135 40.79 -64.78 56.43
C THR A 135 41.36 -63.51 57.05
N GLU A 136 42.64 -63.52 57.43
CA GLU A 136 43.33 -62.46 58.18
C GLU A 136 44.32 -61.68 57.30
N LYS A 137 44.88 -60.59 57.84
CA LYS A 137 45.56 -59.56 57.04
C LYS A 137 47.09 -59.66 57.09
N ILE A 138 47.76 -59.29 55.99
CA ILE A 138 49.16 -58.87 56.03
C ILE A 138 49.24 -57.41 56.49
N VAL A 139 50.13 -57.11 57.44
CA VAL A 139 50.40 -55.75 57.93
C VAL A 139 51.82 -55.36 57.55
N ILE A 140 51.98 -54.27 56.80
CA ILE A 140 53.29 -53.73 56.41
C ILE A 140 53.56 -52.49 57.28
N ASN A 141 54.41 -52.64 58.29
CA ASN A 141 54.82 -51.56 59.19
C ASN A 141 56.22 -51.00 58.84
N GLY A 142 56.95 -51.63 57.91
CA GLY A 142 58.33 -51.30 57.58
C GLY A 142 58.53 -50.30 56.44
N GLY A 143 57.46 -49.83 55.83
CA GLY A 143 57.47 -48.81 54.77
C GLY A 143 58.10 -49.20 53.42
N LEU A 144 58.82 -50.33 53.30
CA LEU A 144 59.41 -50.77 52.03
C LEU A 144 59.37 -52.30 51.87
N VAL A 145 58.84 -52.75 50.75
CA VAL A 145 59.02 -54.12 50.24
C VAL A 145 59.60 -54.02 48.83
N LYS A 146 60.87 -54.42 48.68
CA LYS A 146 61.61 -54.39 47.41
C LYS A 146 61.94 -55.80 46.94
N THR A 147 61.52 -56.15 45.74
CA THR A 147 61.82 -57.40 45.05
C THR A 147 62.46 -57.16 43.69
N THR A 148 63.30 -58.07 43.21
CA THR A 148 63.75 -58.02 41.80
C THR A 148 62.69 -58.58 40.83
N GLY A 149 61.88 -59.52 41.30
CA GLY A 149 60.78 -60.15 40.58
C GLY A 149 59.41 -59.75 41.12
N THR A 150 58.53 -60.73 41.31
CA THR A 150 57.11 -60.57 41.60
C THR A 150 56.82 -60.50 43.10
N GLN A 151 55.89 -59.62 43.48
CA GLN A 151 55.21 -59.64 44.77
C GLN A 151 53.78 -60.14 44.57
N THR A 152 53.33 -61.11 45.37
CA THR A 152 51.97 -61.65 45.30
C THR A 152 51.37 -61.72 46.68
N TYR A 153 50.35 -60.91 46.92
CA TYR A 153 49.59 -60.84 48.16
C TYR A 153 48.20 -61.43 47.93
N ARG A 154 47.88 -62.55 48.60
CA ARG A 154 46.62 -63.29 48.41
C ARG A 154 45.59 -63.06 49.51
N GLU A 155 46.02 -62.43 50.59
CA GLU A 155 45.24 -61.94 51.72
C GLU A 155 45.03 -60.42 51.68
N SER A 156 44.17 -59.87 52.55
CA SER A 156 44.00 -58.40 52.63
C SER A 156 45.23 -57.73 53.24
N MET A 157 45.62 -56.57 52.74
CA MET A 157 46.76 -55.80 53.23
C MET A 157 46.31 -54.64 54.14
N THR A 158 47.08 -54.33 55.18
CA THR A 158 46.95 -53.11 55.99
C THR A 158 48.31 -52.42 56.08
N LEU A 159 48.34 -51.11 55.84
CA LEU A 159 49.56 -50.31 55.96
C LEU A 159 49.67 -49.74 57.38
N GLY A 160 50.86 -49.82 57.96
CA GLY A 160 51.20 -49.19 59.25
C GLY A 160 52.20 -48.05 59.15
N ASP A 161 52.70 -47.77 57.94
CA ASP A 161 53.56 -46.64 57.58
C ASP A 161 53.38 -46.33 56.08
N ASP A 162 53.89 -45.18 55.61
CA ASP A 162 53.99 -44.88 54.18
C ASP A 162 54.77 -45.99 53.47
N THR A 163 54.13 -46.68 52.53
CA THR A 163 54.62 -47.95 52.00
C THR A 163 55.00 -47.84 50.53
N ILE A 164 56.20 -48.31 50.20
CA ILE A 164 56.69 -48.51 48.83
C ILE A 164 56.74 -50.02 48.54
N LEU A 165 56.00 -50.47 47.53
CA LEU A 165 56.10 -51.81 46.95
C LEU A 165 56.87 -51.71 45.64
N ASP A 166 58.14 -52.10 45.66
CA ASP A 166 59.07 -52.00 44.53
C ASP A 166 59.36 -53.37 43.94
N GLY A 167 58.91 -53.65 42.72
CA GLY A 167 59.07 -54.97 42.09
C GLY A 167 58.86 -54.93 40.58
N SER A 168 59.07 -56.05 39.91
CA SER A 168 58.73 -56.16 38.47
C SER A 168 57.20 -56.20 38.28
N ILE A 169 56.51 -56.98 39.11
CA ILE A 169 55.04 -57.13 39.11
C ILE A 169 54.56 -57.18 40.56
N ILE A 170 53.54 -56.39 40.90
CA ILE A 170 52.89 -56.35 42.21
C ILE A 170 51.45 -56.83 42.05
N ASN A 171 51.14 -58.02 42.56
CA ASN A 171 49.82 -58.61 42.51
C ASN A 171 49.11 -58.48 43.87
N THR A 172 47.98 -57.80 43.92
CA THR A 172 47.16 -57.68 45.14
C THR A 172 45.78 -58.26 44.88
N ARG A 173 45.52 -59.45 45.43
CA ARG A 173 44.30 -60.22 45.14
C ARG A 173 43.09 -59.88 46.02
N LYS A 174 43.32 -59.25 47.18
CA LYS A 174 42.29 -58.82 48.15
C LYS A 174 42.54 -57.39 48.60
N SER A 175 41.63 -56.86 49.41
CA SER A 175 41.58 -55.43 49.76
C SER A 175 42.86 -54.91 50.43
N ILE A 176 43.21 -53.67 50.12
CA ILE A 176 44.27 -52.90 50.80
C ILE A 176 43.61 -51.81 51.64
N ASN A 177 43.92 -51.75 52.93
CA ASN A 177 43.54 -50.65 53.81
C ASN A 177 44.78 -49.82 54.15
N GLY A 178 44.82 -48.57 53.72
CA GLY A 178 45.95 -47.68 53.94
C GLY A 178 46.06 -47.08 55.34
N SER A 179 44.99 -47.07 56.15
CA SER A 179 44.98 -46.42 57.47
C SER A 179 45.56 -44.99 57.49
N ASP A 180 45.26 -44.22 56.45
CA ASP A 180 45.73 -42.87 56.12
C ASP A 180 47.22 -42.76 55.74
N PHE A 181 47.90 -43.87 55.45
CA PHE A 181 49.25 -43.87 54.88
C PHE A 181 49.23 -43.87 53.34
N SER A 182 50.32 -43.38 52.74
CA SER A 182 50.53 -43.39 51.29
C SER A 182 51.02 -44.75 50.81
N LEU A 183 50.62 -45.13 49.59
CA LEU A 183 51.08 -46.34 48.92
C LEU A 183 51.67 -45.99 47.56
N THR A 184 52.94 -46.33 47.38
CA THR A 184 53.66 -46.19 46.11
C THR A 184 54.01 -47.57 45.58
N ILE A 185 53.63 -47.86 44.33
CA ILE A 185 54.04 -49.06 43.62
C ILE A 185 55.02 -48.67 42.53
N THR A 186 56.24 -49.20 42.59
CA THR A 186 57.19 -49.10 41.47
C THR A 186 57.23 -50.45 40.74
N GLY A 187 56.87 -50.45 39.46
CA GLY A 187 56.65 -51.66 38.67
C GLY A 187 55.23 -51.81 38.12
N HIS A 188 54.93 -52.96 37.51
CA HIS A 188 53.58 -53.26 37.02
C HIS A 188 52.65 -53.62 38.18
N ALA A 189 51.50 -52.95 38.31
CA ALA A 189 50.52 -53.23 39.37
C ALA A 189 49.33 -54.02 38.82
N ASP A 190 48.98 -55.12 39.48
CA ASP A 190 47.79 -55.93 39.20
C ASP A 190 46.87 -55.92 40.44
N ILE A 191 45.84 -55.06 40.39
CA ILE A 191 45.02 -54.66 41.53
C ILE A 191 43.62 -55.28 41.43
N ASP A 192 43.46 -56.50 41.96
CA ASP A 192 42.16 -57.18 42.00
C ASP A 192 41.37 -56.92 43.29
N GLY A 193 42.01 -56.31 44.29
CA GLY A 193 41.42 -55.99 45.59
C GLY A 193 41.07 -54.52 45.79
N VAL A 194 39.95 -54.24 46.47
CA VAL A 194 39.54 -52.85 46.76
C VAL A 194 40.57 -52.13 47.61
N ILE A 195 41.00 -50.94 47.18
CA ILE A 195 41.88 -50.07 47.97
C ILE A 195 41.03 -49.03 48.71
N THR A 196 41.18 -48.91 50.03
CA THR A 196 40.54 -47.87 50.84
C THR A 196 41.49 -47.30 51.89
N GLY A 197 41.20 -46.09 52.38
CA GLY A 197 41.95 -45.48 53.48
C GLY A 197 43.42 -45.19 53.16
N VAL A 198 43.81 -45.13 51.88
CA VAL A 198 45.16 -44.70 51.46
C VAL A 198 45.14 -43.17 51.30
N MET A 199 46.19 -42.48 51.78
CA MET A 199 46.32 -41.03 51.57
C MET A 199 46.67 -40.74 50.10
N ASN A 200 47.91 -40.93 49.68
CA ASN A 200 48.30 -40.80 48.27
C ASN A 200 48.57 -42.18 47.67
N PHE A 201 48.07 -42.44 46.46
CA PHE A 201 48.33 -43.67 45.73
C PHE A 201 49.09 -43.36 44.45
N SER A 202 50.22 -44.02 44.20
CA SER A 202 50.93 -43.85 42.94
C SER A 202 51.47 -45.16 42.38
N VAL A 203 51.41 -45.30 41.06
CA VAL A 203 51.95 -46.44 40.32
C VAL A 203 52.82 -45.96 39.17
N SER A 204 54.07 -46.43 39.12
CA SER A 204 55.02 -45.96 38.12
C SER A 204 55.05 -46.78 36.80
N GLY A 205 54.62 -48.05 36.84
CA GLY A 205 54.52 -48.93 35.66
C GLY A 205 53.07 -49.17 35.22
N ASP A 206 52.86 -50.15 34.33
CA ASP A 206 51.51 -50.48 33.83
C ASP A 206 50.59 -50.90 34.99
N SER A 207 49.37 -50.39 35.00
CA SER A 207 48.37 -50.67 36.03
C SER A 207 47.20 -51.44 35.45
N ASN A 208 47.03 -52.69 35.87
CA ASN A 208 45.78 -53.43 35.70
C ASN A 208 44.86 -53.16 36.89
N ILE A 209 43.79 -52.39 36.68
CA ILE A 209 42.82 -52.03 37.73
C ILE A 209 41.62 -52.97 37.62
N GLY A 210 41.65 -54.03 38.43
CA GLY A 210 40.59 -55.03 38.59
C GLY A 210 39.63 -54.76 39.76
N ALA A 211 39.82 -53.68 40.53
CA ALA A 211 39.03 -53.29 41.72
C ALA A 211 38.78 -51.77 41.80
N ASN A 212 37.88 -51.35 42.70
CA ASN A 212 37.67 -49.93 43.00
C ASN A 212 38.80 -49.41 43.91
N ILE A 213 39.17 -48.14 43.74
CA ILE A 213 40.24 -47.49 44.50
C ILE A 213 39.69 -46.21 45.13
N THR A 214 39.80 -46.09 46.45
CA THR A 214 39.39 -44.91 47.21
C THR A 214 40.55 -44.39 48.04
N THR A 215 40.96 -43.15 47.78
CA THR A 215 42.01 -42.44 48.51
C THR A 215 41.48 -41.15 49.15
N THR A 216 42.19 -40.59 50.12
CA THR A 216 41.88 -39.23 50.63
C THR A 216 42.67 -38.15 49.89
N GLY A 217 43.88 -38.46 49.42
CA GLY A 217 44.75 -37.63 48.60
C GLY A 217 44.82 -38.07 47.13
N THR A 218 45.91 -37.73 46.44
CA THR A 218 46.04 -37.86 44.98
C THR A 218 46.21 -39.31 44.51
N GLN A 219 45.76 -39.61 43.28
CA GLN A 219 46.11 -40.83 42.57
C GLN A 219 46.95 -40.50 41.32
N ILE A 220 48.13 -41.12 41.18
CA ILE A 220 49.04 -40.85 40.05
C ILE A 220 49.40 -42.16 39.36
N TYR A 221 49.05 -42.27 38.08
CA TYR A 221 49.40 -43.39 37.22
C TYR A 221 50.33 -42.89 36.12
N THR A 222 51.62 -43.27 36.15
CA THR A 222 52.57 -42.79 35.13
C THR A 222 52.70 -43.72 33.93
N GLY A 223 52.40 -45.01 34.09
CA GLY A 223 52.34 -45.97 33.00
C GLY A 223 50.91 -46.21 32.47
N PRO A 224 50.75 -47.04 31.43
CA PRO A 224 49.46 -47.40 30.86
C PRO A 224 48.50 -48.03 31.89
N VAL A 225 47.23 -47.64 31.85
CA VAL A 225 46.17 -48.18 32.71
C VAL A 225 45.22 -49.05 31.89
N THR A 226 44.98 -50.28 32.33
CA THR A 226 43.98 -51.19 31.78
C THR A 226 42.92 -51.51 32.84
N LEU A 227 41.64 -51.31 32.52
CA LEU A 227 40.53 -51.70 33.38
C LEU A 227 40.14 -53.16 33.10
N SER A 228 40.13 -53.99 34.15
CA SER A 228 39.75 -55.40 34.09
C SER A 228 38.55 -55.71 35.00
N GLY A 229 37.95 -56.89 34.81
CA GLY A 229 36.80 -57.33 35.61
C GLY A 229 35.49 -56.63 35.24
N GLY A 230 35.00 -55.73 36.10
CA GLY A 230 33.72 -55.03 35.94
C GLY A 230 33.86 -53.50 35.78
N ALA A 231 32.78 -52.73 35.97
CA ALA A 231 32.87 -51.27 36.04
C ALA A 231 33.74 -50.83 37.22
N ARG A 232 34.66 -49.87 37.02
CA ARG A 232 35.62 -49.41 38.03
C ARG A 232 35.24 -48.02 38.52
N THR A 233 35.37 -47.81 39.83
CA THR A 233 35.25 -46.50 40.45
C THR A 233 36.57 -46.12 41.11
N LEU A 234 37.11 -44.96 40.75
CA LEU A 234 38.24 -44.32 41.41
C LEU A 234 37.74 -43.09 42.15
N THR A 235 37.99 -43.01 43.46
CA THR A 235 37.49 -41.94 44.32
C THR A 235 38.63 -41.29 45.09
N THR A 236 38.63 -39.97 45.18
CA THR A 236 39.48 -39.18 46.06
C THR A 236 38.62 -38.27 46.97
N THR A 237 39.22 -37.62 47.97
CA THR A 237 38.56 -36.55 48.74
C THR A 237 39.12 -35.21 48.26
N ASP A 238 38.45 -34.58 47.28
CA ASP A 238 38.86 -33.29 46.69
C ASP A 238 40.32 -33.24 46.22
N SER A 239 40.83 -34.35 45.67
CA SER A 239 42.23 -34.47 45.22
C SER A 239 42.34 -34.98 43.78
N GLN A 240 43.42 -34.60 43.10
CA GLN A 240 43.62 -34.90 41.69
C GLN A 240 43.84 -36.40 41.42
N ILE A 241 43.28 -36.89 40.30
CA ILE A 241 43.71 -38.14 39.66
C ILE A 241 44.43 -37.80 38.35
N THR A 242 45.66 -38.27 38.17
CA THR A 242 46.44 -38.05 36.95
C THR A 242 46.74 -39.37 36.25
N PHE A 243 46.38 -39.45 34.97
CA PHE A 243 46.79 -40.50 34.05
C PHE A 243 47.79 -39.94 33.05
N SER A 244 49.06 -40.36 33.17
CA SER A 244 50.13 -39.82 32.33
C SER A 244 50.22 -40.50 30.95
N ASP A 245 49.65 -41.70 30.82
CA ASP A 245 49.69 -42.53 29.62
C ASP A 245 48.30 -43.11 29.30
N ILE A 246 48.21 -44.03 28.35
CA ILE A 246 46.98 -44.58 27.80
C ILE A 246 46.09 -45.19 28.89
N VAL A 247 44.78 -44.89 28.82
CA VAL A 247 43.75 -45.52 29.68
C VAL A 247 42.80 -46.33 28.80
N ASN A 248 42.78 -47.64 28.99
CA ASN A 248 42.00 -48.58 28.18
C ASN A 248 41.20 -49.56 29.03
N SER A 249 40.30 -50.27 28.36
CA SER A 249 39.69 -51.49 28.87
C SER A 249 40.40 -52.72 28.31
N GLU A 250 40.24 -53.87 28.96
CA GLU A 250 40.60 -55.14 28.33
C GLU A 250 39.92 -55.31 26.95
N ALA A 251 40.63 -55.89 25.98
CA ALA A 251 40.18 -55.99 24.59
C ALA A 251 38.86 -56.77 24.39
N SER A 252 38.46 -57.58 25.37
CA SER A 252 37.27 -58.43 25.29
C SER A 252 35.96 -57.68 25.53
N GLN A 253 35.98 -56.54 26.25
CA GLN A 253 34.77 -55.82 26.61
C GLN A 253 35.08 -54.38 27.05
N ALA A 254 34.23 -53.43 26.66
CA ALA A 254 34.30 -52.05 27.13
C ALA A 254 33.80 -51.92 28.58
N ARG A 255 34.66 -51.43 29.48
CA ARG A 255 34.37 -51.25 30.91
C ARG A 255 34.09 -49.80 31.25
N ALA A 256 33.08 -49.56 32.09
CA ALA A 256 32.77 -48.22 32.58
C ALA A 256 33.79 -47.77 33.63
N LEU A 257 34.10 -46.47 33.62
CA LEU A 257 35.01 -45.81 34.53
C LEU A 257 34.29 -44.63 35.19
N THR A 258 34.08 -44.72 36.50
CA THR A 258 33.60 -43.60 37.31
C THR A 258 34.77 -43.00 38.07
N ILE A 259 34.98 -41.70 37.94
CA ILE A 259 36.03 -40.95 38.63
C ILE A 259 35.37 -39.90 39.49
N ASP A 260 35.53 -40.04 40.80
CA ASP A 260 34.97 -39.13 41.78
C ASP A 260 36.06 -38.38 42.52
N VAL A 261 36.28 -37.14 42.12
CA VAL A 261 37.34 -36.27 42.63
C VAL A 261 36.81 -35.05 43.38
N GLY A 262 35.51 -35.05 43.72
CA GLY A 262 34.85 -33.89 44.32
C GLY A 262 35.00 -32.64 43.48
N SER A 263 35.51 -31.56 44.08
CA SER A 263 35.79 -30.27 43.43
C SER A 263 37.14 -30.20 42.70
N SER A 264 37.94 -31.26 42.75
CA SER A 264 39.25 -31.35 42.09
C SER A 264 39.12 -31.79 40.63
N LYS A 265 40.25 -32.09 39.98
CA LYS A 265 40.30 -32.50 38.57
C LYS A 265 40.78 -33.93 38.36
N VAL A 266 40.32 -34.56 37.28
CA VAL A 266 41.03 -35.64 36.62
C VAL A 266 41.81 -35.09 35.44
N GLU A 267 43.06 -35.50 35.31
CA GLU A 267 43.95 -35.11 34.22
C GLU A 267 44.29 -36.33 33.34
N PHE A 268 44.00 -36.25 32.05
CA PHE A 268 44.36 -37.26 31.06
C PHE A 268 45.42 -36.72 30.09
N ASN A 269 46.67 -37.14 30.30
CA ASN A 269 47.81 -36.78 29.43
C ASN A 269 48.05 -37.81 28.31
N GLY A 270 47.52 -39.03 28.44
CA GLY A 270 47.54 -40.08 27.43
C GLY A 270 46.19 -40.31 26.76
N VAL A 271 46.20 -41.08 25.66
CA VAL A 271 44.97 -41.40 24.90
C VAL A 271 44.02 -42.26 25.74
N VAL A 272 42.75 -41.88 25.80
CA VAL A 272 41.70 -42.61 26.50
C VAL A 272 40.87 -43.42 25.49
N GLY A 273 40.88 -44.75 25.60
CA GLY A 273 40.23 -45.66 24.64
C GLY A 273 40.98 -45.79 23.30
N GLY A 274 42.28 -46.09 23.33
CA GLY A 274 43.15 -46.25 22.16
C GLY A 274 42.99 -47.59 21.41
N VAL A 275 43.58 -47.69 20.21
CA VAL A 275 43.42 -48.84 19.27
C VAL A 275 44.17 -50.12 19.65
N THR A 276 45.13 -50.04 20.58
CA THR A 276 45.93 -51.19 21.05
C THR A 276 45.31 -51.90 22.26
N GLY A 277 44.17 -51.42 22.76
CA GLY A 277 43.34 -52.01 23.82
C GLY A 277 41.84 -51.88 23.51
N GLY A 278 40.97 -52.45 24.35
CA GLY A 278 39.52 -52.32 24.15
C GLY A 278 39.08 -50.88 24.42
N GLY A 279 38.11 -50.37 23.63
CA GLY A 279 37.47 -49.08 23.89
C GLY A 279 36.83 -49.03 25.29
N LEU A 280 36.68 -47.84 25.84
CA LEU A 280 36.09 -47.66 27.17
C LEU A 280 34.56 -47.67 27.11
N GLY A 281 33.93 -48.07 28.22
CA GLY A 281 32.50 -47.99 28.44
C GLY A 281 32.04 -46.55 28.68
N ALA A 282 31.08 -46.36 29.59
CA ALA A 282 30.73 -45.01 30.04
C ALA A 282 31.82 -44.45 30.95
N ILE A 283 32.26 -43.22 30.67
CA ILE A 283 33.16 -42.43 31.52
C ILE A 283 32.30 -41.40 32.26
N THR A 284 32.28 -41.47 33.59
CA THR A 284 31.56 -40.52 34.46
C THR A 284 32.55 -39.82 35.37
N ILE A 285 32.60 -38.49 35.33
CA ILE A 285 33.49 -37.67 36.15
C ILE A 285 32.61 -36.74 36.99
N THR A 286 32.67 -36.86 38.32
CA THR A 286 31.86 -36.02 39.23
C THR A 286 32.56 -34.71 39.65
N GLY A 287 33.77 -34.44 39.14
CA GLY A 287 34.51 -33.19 39.30
C GLY A 287 34.94 -32.59 37.97
N ASN A 288 36.08 -31.88 37.98
CA ASN A 288 36.60 -31.21 36.79
C ASN A 288 37.38 -32.19 35.89
N LEU A 289 37.38 -31.93 34.58
CA LEU A 289 38.16 -32.65 33.58
C LEU A 289 39.25 -31.73 33.02
N ASP A 290 40.48 -32.23 32.96
CA ASP A 290 41.60 -31.63 32.23
C ASP A 290 42.05 -32.65 31.17
N LEU A 291 41.74 -32.36 29.92
CA LEU A 291 41.91 -33.27 28.79
C LEU A 291 43.05 -32.80 27.88
N ASN A 292 44.27 -33.28 28.17
CA ASN A 292 45.46 -32.97 27.40
C ASN A 292 45.66 -33.88 26.18
N ASN A 293 44.93 -35.00 26.08
CA ASN A 293 45.01 -35.95 24.97
C ASN A 293 43.64 -36.59 24.68
N ALA A 294 43.47 -37.17 23.50
CA ALA A 294 42.15 -37.50 22.99
C ALA A 294 41.45 -38.62 23.77
N ILE A 295 40.13 -38.45 23.99
CA ILE A 295 39.23 -39.59 24.21
C ILE A 295 38.88 -40.14 22.83
N ALA A 296 39.59 -41.18 22.40
CA ALA A 296 39.48 -41.69 21.04
C ALA A 296 38.29 -42.66 20.85
N ASN A 297 37.92 -43.41 21.90
CA ASN A 297 36.82 -44.37 21.84
C ASN A 297 36.24 -44.67 23.23
N ALA A 298 35.13 -44.02 23.55
CA ALA A 298 34.30 -44.36 24.71
C ALA A 298 32.82 -44.55 24.35
N VAL A 299 32.07 -45.29 25.15
CA VAL A 299 30.62 -45.43 24.93
C VAL A 299 29.90 -44.12 25.27
N ARG A 300 30.22 -43.45 26.37
CA ARG A 300 29.61 -42.18 26.78
C ARG A 300 30.61 -41.37 27.60
N LEU A 301 30.46 -40.05 27.62
CA LEU A 301 31.18 -39.16 28.53
C LEU A 301 30.18 -38.28 29.29
N SER A 302 30.33 -38.19 30.61
CA SER A 302 29.57 -37.28 31.46
C SER A 302 30.51 -36.60 32.44
N VAL A 303 30.57 -35.28 32.44
CA VAL A 303 31.38 -34.46 33.36
C VAL A 303 30.47 -33.49 34.10
N SER A 304 30.49 -33.50 35.43
CA SER A 304 29.65 -32.57 36.21
C SER A 304 30.33 -31.27 36.61
N GLY A 305 31.67 -31.23 36.69
CA GLY A 305 32.45 -30.02 36.92
C GLY A 305 32.85 -29.31 35.63
N THR A 306 33.86 -28.44 35.72
CA THR A 306 34.41 -27.74 34.55
C THR A 306 35.25 -28.67 33.69
N SER A 307 35.33 -28.41 32.38
CA SER A 307 36.19 -29.17 31.46
C SER A 307 37.15 -28.27 30.71
N ASP A 308 38.44 -28.47 30.89
CA ASP A 308 39.49 -27.87 30.05
C ASP A 308 39.86 -28.88 28.95
N LEU A 309 39.55 -28.53 27.70
CA LEU A 309 39.70 -29.40 26.54
C LEU A 309 40.83 -28.92 25.63
N ALA A 310 41.97 -29.62 25.67
CA ALA A 310 43.08 -29.42 24.74
C ALA A 310 43.14 -30.50 23.64
N ALA A 311 42.17 -31.41 23.59
CA ALA A 311 42.12 -32.52 22.64
C ALA A 311 40.70 -32.95 22.26
N ASN A 312 40.61 -33.77 21.20
CA ASN A 312 39.35 -34.25 20.63
C ASN A 312 38.67 -35.32 21.51
N VAL A 313 37.33 -35.39 21.41
CA VAL A 313 36.52 -36.41 22.09
C VAL A 313 35.61 -37.11 21.10
N THR A 314 35.78 -38.42 20.98
CA THR A 314 34.99 -39.32 20.13
C THR A 314 34.31 -40.38 20.98
N THR A 315 32.99 -40.42 20.91
CA THR A 315 32.17 -41.41 21.63
C THR A 315 31.19 -42.13 20.70
N SER A 316 30.74 -43.33 21.06
CA SER A 316 29.63 -43.98 20.33
C SER A 316 28.25 -43.54 20.83
N GLY A 317 28.16 -43.00 22.04
CA GLY A 317 26.96 -42.49 22.70
C GLY A 317 27.08 -41.02 23.12
N THR A 318 26.18 -40.57 23.99
CA THR A 318 26.07 -39.16 24.42
C THR A 318 27.31 -38.61 25.12
N GLN A 319 27.63 -37.35 24.83
CA GLN A 319 28.54 -36.52 25.63
C GLN A 319 27.73 -35.46 26.40
N THR A 320 27.99 -35.31 27.69
CA THR A 320 27.32 -34.33 28.56
C THR A 320 28.36 -33.59 29.39
N TYR A 321 28.39 -32.27 29.25
CA TYR A 321 29.21 -31.35 30.02
C TYR A 321 28.27 -30.46 30.83
N SER A 322 28.15 -30.73 32.13
CA SER A 322 27.21 -29.98 32.98
C SER A 322 27.80 -28.70 33.54
N GLY A 323 29.13 -28.59 33.67
CA GLY A 323 29.83 -27.35 34.02
C GLY A 323 30.44 -26.66 32.80
N ALA A 324 30.98 -25.46 33.03
CA ALA A 324 31.63 -24.66 31.99
C ALA A 324 32.79 -25.40 31.30
N VAL A 325 32.95 -25.14 30.00
CA VAL A 325 33.99 -25.74 29.16
C VAL A 325 34.96 -24.67 28.66
N THR A 326 36.26 -24.92 28.79
CA THR A 326 37.34 -24.10 28.23
C THR A 326 38.01 -24.88 27.11
N LEU A 327 38.21 -24.28 25.94
CA LEU A 327 38.99 -24.84 24.85
C LEU A 327 40.41 -24.25 24.90
N ASP A 328 41.40 -25.12 25.11
CA ASP A 328 42.83 -24.76 25.11
C ASP A 328 43.49 -25.01 23.74
N ALA A 329 42.83 -25.80 22.89
CA ALA A 329 43.21 -26.08 21.51
C ALA A 329 41.97 -26.04 20.60
N ASP A 330 42.18 -26.24 19.30
CA ASP A 330 41.06 -26.49 18.38
C ASP A 330 40.52 -27.90 18.64
N VAL A 331 39.21 -28.02 18.86
CA VAL A 331 38.59 -29.23 19.38
C VAL A 331 37.50 -29.75 18.44
N VAL A 332 37.56 -31.06 18.18
CA VAL A 332 36.53 -31.84 17.50
C VAL A 332 35.85 -32.77 18.51
N LEU A 333 34.55 -32.62 18.66
CA LEU A 333 33.68 -33.48 19.46
C LEU A 333 32.77 -34.27 18.54
N SER A 334 32.83 -35.60 18.60
CA SER A 334 32.03 -36.45 17.73
C SER A 334 31.32 -37.57 18.46
N THR A 335 30.10 -37.88 17.99
CA THR A 335 29.37 -39.09 18.41
C THR A 335 28.92 -39.90 17.20
N ASN A 336 28.60 -41.17 17.43
CA ASN A 336 27.83 -41.98 16.49
C ASN A 336 26.34 -41.84 16.78
N ASN A 337 25.66 -40.87 16.15
CA ASN A 337 24.19 -40.74 16.18
C ASN A 337 23.59 -40.41 17.57
N ASN A 338 24.33 -39.69 18.42
CA ASN A 338 23.95 -39.37 19.79
C ASN A 338 24.20 -37.91 20.18
N ASN A 339 23.54 -37.45 21.24
CA ASN A 339 23.58 -36.03 21.59
C ASN A 339 24.95 -35.56 22.13
N ILE A 340 25.27 -34.29 21.89
CA ILE A 340 26.30 -33.54 22.62
C ILE A 340 25.61 -32.34 23.27
N THR A 341 25.72 -32.25 24.60
CA THR A 341 25.04 -31.22 25.39
C THR A 341 26.03 -30.51 26.31
N PHE A 342 26.02 -29.18 26.25
CA PHE A 342 26.68 -28.27 27.18
C PHE A 342 25.61 -27.53 27.98
N ALA A 343 25.64 -27.63 29.30
CA ALA A 343 24.67 -26.95 30.16
C ALA A 343 25.11 -25.54 30.57
N GLU A 344 26.41 -25.23 30.45
CA GLU A 344 27.01 -23.95 30.82
C GLU A 344 27.92 -23.43 29.69
N ALA A 345 28.57 -22.29 29.94
CA ALA A 345 29.33 -21.53 28.96
C ALA A 345 30.52 -22.30 28.37
N ILE A 346 30.77 -22.07 27.08
CA ILE A 346 31.95 -22.55 26.36
C ILE A 346 32.86 -21.35 26.07
N THR A 347 34.12 -21.40 26.49
CA THR A 347 35.11 -20.33 26.27
C THR A 347 36.36 -20.90 25.60
N GLY A 348 37.17 -20.05 24.97
CA GLY A 348 38.34 -20.51 24.21
C GLY A 348 38.73 -19.49 23.15
N SER A 349 39.30 -18.35 23.59
CA SER A 349 39.52 -17.20 22.71
C SER A 349 40.28 -17.59 21.44
N GLY A 350 39.61 -17.47 20.28
CA GLY A 350 40.17 -17.79 18.97
C GLY A 350 40.40 -19.29 18.68
N LYS A 351 39.78 -20.20 19.45
CA LYS A 351 39.85 -21.65 19.22
C LYS A 351 38.65 -22.16 18.44
N ASP A 352 38.91 -23.09 17.53
CA ASP A 352 37.86 -23.68 16.70
C ASP A 352 37.13 -24.79 17.46
N LEU A 353 35.82 -24.90 17.22
CA LEU A 353 34.97 -25.94 17.78
C LEU A 353 34.17 -26.63 16.67
N THR A 354 34.45 -27.90 16.43
CA THR A 354 33.62 -28.75 15.56
C THR A 354 32.85 -29.75 16.39
N VAL A 355 31.52 -29.77 16.26
CA VAL A 355 30.63 -30.72 16.93
C VAL A 355 29.91 -31.55 15.86
N SER A 356 30.02 -32.87 15.91
CA SER A 356 29.42 -33.77 14.90
C SER A 356 28.69 -34.95 15.53
N THR A 357 27.37 -35.01 15.40
CA THR A 357 26.53 -35.99 16.11
C THR A 357 25.82 -37.01 15.22
N GLY A 358 25.86 -36.85 13.89
CA GLY A 358 25.01 -37.64 12.98
C GLY A 358 23.53 -37.33 13.23
N ILE A 359 22.72 -38.32 13.60
CA ILE A 359 21.32 -38.11 14.02
C ILE A 359 21.14 -37.79 15.52
N GLY A 360 22.17 -37.31 16.21
CA GLY A 360 22.04 -36.79 17.59
C GLY A 360 21.78 -35.28 17.62
N ALA A 361 21.20 -34.76 18.69
CA ALA A 361 21.00 -33.32 18.88
C ALA A 361 22.26 -32.63 19.44
N ILE A 362 22.43 -31.35 19.11
CA ILE A 362 23.47 -30.46 19.64
C ILE A 362 22.79 -29.41 20.52
N THR A 363 23.30 -29.15 21.72
CA THR A 363 22.79 -28.10 22.61
C THR A 363 23.95 -27.33 23.22
N LEU A 364 24.01 -26.03 22.95
CA LEU A 364 25.04 -25.11 23.43
C LEU A 364 24.38 -24.01 24.28
N VAL A 365 24.96 -23.69 25.43
CA VAL A 365 24.55 -22.57 26.29
C VAL A 365 25.72 -21.60 26.36
N ASN A 366 25.54 -20.35 25.91
CA ASN A 366 26.54 -19.27 25.92
C ASN A 366 27.93 -19.66 25.37
N VAL A 367 28.22 -19.30 24.12
CA VAL A 367 29.49 -19.64 23.49
C VAL A 367 30.31 -18.38 23.23
N GLY A 368 31.51 -18.33 23.79
CA GLY A 368 32.39 -17.16 23.71
C GLY A 368 31.82 -15.94 24.43
N THR A 369 32.55 -14.83 24.33
CA THR A 369 32.11 -13.52 24.83
C THR A 369 32.47 -12.44 23.82
N SER A 370 31.89 -11.24 23.95
CA SER A 370 32.21 -10.11 23.06
C SER A 370 33.69 -9.69 23.10
N LEU A 371 34.40 -9.95 24.20
CA LEU A 371 35.83 -9.65 24.35
C LEU A 371 36.74 -10.83 24.01
N ALA A 372 36.19 -12.04 23.96
CA ALA A 372 36.91 -13.28 23.70
C ALA A 372 35.99 -14.25 22.90
N PRO A 373 35.75 -13.98 21.61
CA PRO A 373 35.00 -14.89 20.75
C PRO A 373 35.80 -16.18 20.52
N LEU A 374 35.10 -17.28 20.24
CA LEU A 374 35.73 -18.48 19.69
C LEU A 374 36.23 -18.22 18.26
N GLY A 375 37.01 -19.16 17.72
CA GLY A 375 37.35 -19.24 16.30
C GLY A 375 36.16 -19.69 15.45
N ASP A 376 36.39 -20.59 14.51
CA ASP A 376 35.35 -21.17 13.66
C ASP A 376 34.53 -22.21 14.43
N ILE A 377 33.21 -22.07 14.39
CA ILE A 377 32.26 -23.04 14.96
C ILE A 377 31.58 -23.79 13.82
N VAL A 378 31.69 -25.12 13.84
CA VAL A 378 31.01 -26.02 12.90
C VAL A 378 30.11 -26.98 13.66
N LEU A 379 28.80 -26.92 13.44
CA LEU A 379 27.80 -27.77 14.13
C LEU A 379 27.08 -28.69 13.14
N ASN A 380 27.39 -29.98 13.19
CA ASN A 380 26.86 -30.97 12.27
C ASN A 380 25.89 -31.93 12.96
N SER A 381 24.60 -31.70 12.75
CA SER A 381 23.50 -32.52 13.28
C SER A 381 22.42 -32.68 12.21
N SER A 382 21.91 -33.91 12.03
CA SER A 382 20.72 -34.19 11.22
C SER A 382 19.41 -34.05 12.00
N ARG A 383 19.46 -33.64 13.27
CA ARG A 383 18.30 -33.34 14.14
C ARG A 383 18.36 -31.88 14.61
N ALA A 384 18.05 -31.62 15.87
CA ALA A 384 18.02 -30.28 16.43
C ALA A 384 19.44 -29.80 16.80
N THR A 385 19.73 -28.56 16.46
CA THR A 385 20.86 -27.77 16.96
C THR A 385 20.25 -26.60 17.74
N ASN A 386 20.41 -26.60 19.06
CA ASN A 386 19.84 -25.58 19.94
C ASN A 386 20.95 -24.65 20.44
N LEU A 387 20.82 -23.35 20.15
CA LEU A 387 21.66 -22.29 20.69
C LEU A 387 20.87 -21.60 21.82
N ASP A 388 21.03 -22.12 23.03
CA ASP A 388 20.26 -21.72 24.24
C ASP A 388 20.87 -20.52 24.98
N GLY A 389 21.88 -19.88 24.40
CA GLY A 389 22.48 -18.64 24.90
C GLY A 389 23.19 -17.86 23.79
N ALA A 390 23.82 -16.75 24.14
CA ALA A 390 24.50 -15.89 23.16
C ALA A 390 25.71 -16.61 22.55
N VAL A 391 25.97 -16.40 21.26
CA VAL A 391 27.13 -16.96 20.56
C VAL A 391 28.04 -15.85 20.04
N TYR A 392 29.34 -15.94 20.33
CA TYR A 392 30.40 -15.06 19.88
C TYR A 392 31.53 -15.88 19.24
N ALA A 393 31.75 -15.73 17.93
CA ALA A 393 32.70 -16.55 17.17
C ALA A 393 33.36 -15.81 16.00
N ALA A 394 34.34 -16.41 15.33
CA ALA A 394 34.88 -15.90 14.08
C ALA A 394 33.91 -16.18 12.92
N ASN A 395 33.51 -17.45 12.75
CA ASN A 395 32.48 -17.89 11.82
C ASN A 395 31.57 -18.93 12.49
N LEU A 396 30.35 -19.09 11.96
CA LEU A 396 29.43 -20.15 12.35
C LEU A 396 28.89 -20.85 11.10
N GLU A 397 29.09 -22.16 11.00
CA GLU A 397 28.46 -23.01 9.98
C GLU A 397 27.69 -24.17 10.63
N THR A 398 26.45 -24.39 10.20
CA THR A 398 25.62 -25.51 10.63
C THR A 398 25.27 -26.43 9.45
N ASP A 399 25.21 -27.74 9.71
CA ASP A 399 25.06 -28.82 8.72
C ASP A 399 25.94 -28.63 7.47
N SER A 400 27.26 -28.54 7.66
CA SER A 400 28.19 -28.29 6.55
C SER A 400 28.16 -29.38 5.46
N SER A 401 27.58 -30.55 5.77
CA SER A 401 27.32 -31.62 4.81
C SER A 401 26.25 -31.25 3.76
N GLY A 402 25.32 -30.36 4.10
CA GLY A 402 24.17 -29.97 3.29
C GLY A 402 23.15 -31.10 3.04
N THR A 403 23.30 -32.24 3.71
CA THR A 403 22.48 -33.45 3.52
C THR A 403 21.39 -33.61 4.58
N GLY A 404 21.39 -32.77 5.62
CA GLY A 404 20.57 -32.96 6.80
C GLY A 404 19.10 -32.52 6.67
N THR A 405 18.22 -33.25 7.36
CA THR A 405 16.84 -32.88 7.68
C THR A 405 16.72 -32.13 9.01
N GLY A 406 17.85 -31.63 9.54
CA GLY A 406 17.92 -31.00 10.85
C GLY A 406 17.21 -29.64 10.91
N THR A 407 17.13 -29.11 12.14
CA THR A 407 16.60 -27.77 12.45
C THR A 407 17.57 -27.06 13.38
N ILE A 408 17.66 -25.74 13.28
CA ILE A 408 18.38 -24.90 14.24
C ILE A 408 17.39 -24.03 15.02
N ALA A 409 17.49 -24.03 16.34
CA ALA A 409 16.76 -23.11 17.21
C ALA A 409 17.72 -22.08 17.81
N ILE A 410 17.43 -20.79 17.63
CA ILE A 410 18.18 -19.70 18.25
C ILE A 410 17.34 -19.17 19.42
N ASN A 411 17.57 -19.72 20.61
CA ASN A 411 16.83 -19.39 21.82
C ASN A 411 17.52 -18.31 22.65
N GLY A 412 18.82 -18.06 22.44
CA GLY A 412 19.60 -17.06 23.17
C GLY A 412 19.54 -15.62 22.62
N GLY A 413 18.77 -15.37 21.55
CA GLY A 413 18.55 -14.05 20.97
C GLY A 413 19.77 -13.37 20.30
N LEU A 414 20.97 -13.94 20.35
CA LEU A 414 22.16 -13.32 19.78
C LEU A 414 23.15 -14.32 19.19
N VAL A 415 23.50 -14.12 17.91
CA VAL A 415 24.68 -14.71 17.29
C VAL A 415 25.52 -13.59 16.67
N HIS A 416 26.72 -13.40 17.22
CA HIS A 416 27.67 -12.39 16.79
C HIS A 416 28.94 -13.06 16.25
N THR A 417 29.22 -12.87 14.97
CA THR A 417 30.43 -13.33 14.30
C THR A 417 31.21 -12.17 13.71
N THR A 418 32.54 -12.26 13.68
CA THR A 418 33.36 -11.28 12.94
C THR A 418 33.36 -11.55 11.43
N GLY A 419 33.14 -12.80 11.04
CA GLY A 419 32.99 -13.29 9.67
C GLY A 419 31.56 -13.75 9.37
N SER A 420 31.43 -14.82 8.59
CA SER A 420 30.16 -15.29 8.05
C SER A 420 29.39 -16.21 8.99
N GLN A 421 28.06 -16.21 8.81
CA GLN A 421 27.14 -17.18 9.38
C GLN A 421 26.50 -17.95 8.24
N THR A 422 26.47 -19.28 8.31
CA THR A 422 25.84 -20.13 7.31
C THR A 422 24.95 -21.16 7.99
N TYR A 423 23.65 -21.01 7.77
CA TYR A 423 22.61 -21.89 8.28
C TYR A 423 22.03 -22.73 7.14
N ARG A 424 22.26 -24.04 7.15
CA ARG A 424 21.81 -24.97 6.09
C ARG A 424 20.54 -25.73 6.46
N GLU A 425 20.10 -25.60 7.70
CA GLU A 425 18.89 -26.14 8.28
C GLU A 425 17.76 -25.11 8.35
N ALA A 426 16.53 -25.57 8.57
CA ALA A 426 15.41 -24.68 8.89
C ALA A 426 15.63 -24.06 10.28
N MET A 427 15.45 -22.75 10.38
CA MET A 427 15.67 -21.96 11.60
C MET A 427 14.34 -21.69 12.32
N THR A 428 14.36 -21.74 13.65
CA THR A 428 13.27 -21.26 14.52
C THR A 428 13.85 -20.28 15.54
N LEU A 429 13.16 -19.17 15.78
CA LEU A 429 13.56 -18.21 16.81
C LEU A 429 12.83 -18.52 18.13
N GLY A 430 13.57 -18.48 19.24
CA GLY A 430 13.02 -18.61 20.60
C GLY A 430 12.96 -17.30 21.39
N ASP A 431 13.55 -16.23 20.84
CA ASP A 431 13.58 -14.87 21.40
C ASP A 431 13.79 -13.86 20.25
N ASP A 432 13.63 -12.57 20.52
CA ASP A 432 14.03 -11.51 19.59
C ASP A 432 15.52 -11.67 19.26
N THR A 433 15.81 -11.91 17.98
CA THR A 433 17.12 -12.41 17.56
C THR A 433 17.91 -11.37 16.77
N THR A 434 19.15 -11.14 17.18
CA THR A 434 20.14 -10.36 16.42
C THR A 434 21.24 -11.27 15.87
N LEU A 435 21.39 -11.28 14.54
CA LEU A 435 22.47 -11.95 13.83
C LEU A 435 23.45 -10.88 13.33
N THR A 436 24.67 -10.86 13.86
CA THR A 436 25.72 -9.91 13.42
C THR A 436 26.85 -10.66 12.74
N GLY A 437 27.20 -10.31 11.50
CA GLY A 437 28.29 -10.93 10.77
C GLY A 437 28.65 -10.18 9.49
N SER A 438 29.69 -10.61 8.79
CA SER A 438 29.97 -10.07 7.45
C SER A 438 28.84 -10.42 6.48
N THR A 439 28.41 -11.68 6.48
CA THR A 439 27.28 -12.20 5.71
C THR A 439 26.54 -13.24 6.53
N VAL A 440 25.22 -13.13 6.60
CA VAL A 440 24.31 -14.13 7.16
C VAL A 440 23.63 -14.86 6.01
N ASN A 441 23.89 -16.16 5.89
CA ASN A 441 23.34 -17.00 4.83
C ASN A 441 22.31 -17.97 5.42
N THR A 442 21.08 -17.93 4.92
CA THR A 442 20.03 -18.90 5.28
C THR A 442 19.60 -19.67 4.04
N ARG A 443 19.80 -21.00 4.06
CA ARG A 443 19.50 -21.87 2.90
C ARG A 443 18.11 -22.49 2.95
N LYS A 444 17.44 -22.42 4.09
CA LYS A 444 16.11 -22.99 4.36
C LYS A 444 15.28 -22.01 5.19
N SER A 445 14.02 -22.36 5.41
CA SER A 445 13.03 -21.47 6.01
C SER A 445 13.41 -20.98 7.41
N ILE A 446 13.00 -19.75 7.73
CA ILE A 446 13.06 -19.16 9.07
C ILE A 446 11.63 -19.03 9.59
N ASN A 447 11.33 -19.66 10.72
CA ASN A 447 10.10 -19.42 11.46
C ASN A 447 10.38 -18.49 12.64
N GLY A 448 9.77 -17.32 12.62
CA GLY A 448 9.93 -16.28 13.63
C GLY A 448 9.25 -16.57 14.96
N SER A 449 8.22 -17.42 14.99
CA SER A 449 7.43 -17.72 16.20
C SER A 449 6.97 -16.46 16.97
N ASP A 450 6.57 -15.42 16.24
CA ASP A 450 6.18 -14.09 16.70
C ASP A 450 7.32 -13.26 17.35
N TYR A 451 8.58 -13.57 17.07
CA TYR A 451 9.74 -12.76 17.44
C TYR A 451 10.23 -11.89 16.29
N SER A 452 11.08 -10.91 16.60
CA SER A 452 11.74 -10.05 15.60
C SER A 452 13.12 -10.58 15.22
N LEU A 453 13.53 -10.30 13.97
CA LEU A 453 14.87 -10.64 13.47
C LEU A 453 15.61 -9.38 12.99
N THR A 454 16.78 -9.14 13.57
CA THR A 454 17.71 -8.11 13.12
C THR A 454 18.98 -8.74 12.55
N ILE A 455 19.30 -8.44 11.30
CA ILE A 455 20.55 -8.83 10.64
C ILE A 455 21.47 -7.60 10.50
N THR A 456 22.57 -7.62 11.26
CA THR A 456 23.64 -6.64 11.18
C THR A 456 24.75 -7.16 10.27
N GLY A 457 24.76 -6.72 9.01
CA GLY A 457 25.63 -7.28 7.98
C GLY A 457 24.91 -7.53 6.65
N HIS A 458 25.60 -8.17 5.70
CA HIS A 458 24.97 -8.63 4.47
C HIS A 458 24.05 -9.84 4.76
N ALA A 459 22.96 -9.98 4.01
CA ALA A 459 22.04 -11.10 4.13
C ALA A 459 21.90 -11.83 2.78
N ASP A 460 21.91 -13.15 2.82
CA ASP A 460 21.62 -14.03 1.69
C ASP A 460 20.52 -15.00 2.12
N ILE A 461 19.29 -14.73 1.69
CA ILE A 461 18.07 -15.38 2.15
C ILE A 461 17.50 -16.23 1.01
N ASP A 462 17.81 -17.52 1.02
CA ASP A 462 17.29 -18.49 0.03
C ASP A 462 16.06 -19.25 0.56
N GLY A 463 15.77 -19.16 1.86
CA GLY A 463 14.65 -19.81 2.50
C GLY A 463 13.54 -18.85 2.91
N ALA A 464 12.28 -19.30 2.80
CA ALA A 464 11.12 -18.48 3.13
C ALA A 464 11.13 -18.06 4.61
N ILE A 465 10.72 -16.83 4.89
CA ILE A 465 10.60 -16.31 6.26
C ILE A 465 9.12 -16.17 6.59
N THR A 466 8.68 -16.78 7.70
CA THR A 466 7.30 -16.70 8.19
C THR A 466 7.25 -16.35 9.67
N ASP A 467 6.09 -15.86 10.13
CA ASP A 467 5.76 -15.68 11.55
C ASP A 467 6.74 -14.78 12.33
N LEU A 468 7.37 -13.79 11.67
CA LEU A 468 8.11 -12.73 12.36
C LEU A 468 7.18 -11.57 12.75
N VAL A 469 7.59 -10.81 13.78
CA VAL A 469 7.05 -9.47 14.05
C VAL A 469 7.73 -8.46 13.13
N ASP A 470 9.01 -8.15 13.34
CA ASP A 470 9.76 -7.24 12.48
C ASP A 470 10.97 -7.93 11.83
N LEU A 471 11.36 -7.47 10.64
CA LEU A 471 12.62 -7.84 9.97
C LEU A 471 13.42 -6.57 9.65
N SER A 472 14.65 -6.49 10.15
CA SER A 472 15.58 -5.39 9.85
C SER A 472 16.91 -5.92 9.33
N ILE A 473 17.34 -5.47 8.16
CA ILE A 473 18.63 -5.83 7.54
C ILE A 473 19.41 -4.56 7.22
N SER A 474 20.61 -4.44 7.79
CA SER A 474 21.42 -3.22 7.66
C SER A 474 22.37 -3.20 6.46
N GLY A 475 22.89 -4.36 6.03
CA GLY A 475 23.77 -4.48 4.86
C GLY A 475 23.01 -4.78 3.57
N THR A 476 23.73 -5.20 2.53
CA THR A 476 23.11 -5.62 1.27
C THR A 476 22.36 -6.94 1.44
N SER A 477 21.24 -7.11 0.75
CA SER A 477 20.42 -8.32 0.82
C SER A 477 20.33 -8.99 -0.54
N ASN A 478 20.53 -10.30 -0.60
CA ASN A 478 20.13 -11.15 -1.71
C ASN A 478 18.88 -11.94 -1.27
N LEU A 479 17.74 -11.69 -1.91
CA LEU A 479 16.45 -12.28 -1.55
C LEU A 479 16.02 -13.27 -2.62
N GLY A 480 15.98 -14.55 -2.25
CA GLY A 480 15.63 -15.67 -3.11
C GLY A 480 14.35 -16.42 -2.73
N ALA A 481 13.66 -16.01 -1.67
CA ALA A 481 12.41 -16.61 -1.21
C ALA A 481 11.44 -15.58 -0.63
N ASP A 482 10.18 -15.99 -0.47
CA ASP A 482 9.10 -15.17 0.07
C ASP A 482 9.31 -14.83 1.55
N ILE A 483 8.88 -13.64 1.95
CA ILE A 483 8.97 -13.13 3.32
C ILE A 483 7.59 -12.65 3.75
N THR A 484 6.99 -13.30 4.75
CA THR A 484 5.69 -12.95 5.31
C THR A 484 5.80 -12.70 6.81
N LEU A 485 5.43 -11.50 7.26
CA LEU A 485 5.49 -11.12 8.68
C LEU A 485 4.32 -10.21 9.08
N THR A 486 4.20 -9.86 10.35
CA THR A 486 3.10 -9.01 10.84
C THR A 486 3.45 -7.51 10.88
N GLY A 487 4.66 -7.17 11.32
CA GLY A 487 5.19 -5.81 11.47
C GLY A 487 5.95 -5.31 10.24
N THR A 488 7.07 -4.63 10.43
CA THR A 488 7.79 -3.90 9.39
C THR A 488 8.95 -4.71 8.79
N GLN A 489 9.12 -4.61 7.47
CA GLN A 489 10.34 -5.04 6.77
C GLN A 489 11.21 -3.83 6.43
N SER A 490 12.45 -3.80 6.90
CA SER A 490 13.40 -2.71 6.66
C SER A 490 14.71 -3.21 6.06
N TYR A 491 15.05 -2.73 4.87
CA TYR A 491 16.28 -3.04 4.15
C TYR A 491 17.10 -1.75 3.96
N SER A 492 18.18 -1.59 4.72
CA SER A 492 18.99 -0.37 4.70
C SER A 492 20.02 -0.36 3.56
N GLY A 493 20.53 -1.52 3.17
CA GLY A 493 21.47 -1.68 2.05
C GLY A 493 20.78 -2.00 0.73
N ALA A 494 21.58 -2.16 -0.33
CA ALA A 494 21.09 -2.55 -1.65
C ALA A 494 20.51 -3.97 -1.64
N VAL A 495 19.35 -4.15 -2.28
CA VAL A 495 18.66 -5.43 -2.39
C VAL A 495 18.78 -5.99 -3.80
N THR A 496 19.11 -7.27 -3.90
CA THR A 496 19.09 -8.06 -5.13
C THR A 496 18.03 -9.13 -5.02
N ILE A 497 17.17 -9.23 -6.02
CA ILE A 497 16.09 -10.19 -6.13
C ILE A 497 16.58 -11.34 -7.03
N SER A 498 16.82 -12.51 -6.45
CA SER A 498 17.39 -13.66 -7.17
C SER A 498 16.34 -14.62 -7.73
N ASN A 499 15.13 -14.62 -7.16
CA ASN A 499 13.95 -15.35 -7.65
C ASN A 499 12.73 -14.44 -7.73
N ASN A 500 11.64 -14.91 -8.34
CA ASN A 500 10.36 -14.21 -8.16
C ASN A 500 9.94 -14.40 -6.70
N ILE A 501 9.71 -13.31 -5.97
CA ILE A 501 9.40 -13.35 -4.55
C ILE A 501 8.23 -12.43 -4.19
N GLU A 502 7.57 -12.77 -3.09
CA GLU A 502 6.56 -11.96 -2.43
C GLU A 502 7.04 -11.49 -1.06
N LEU A 503 6.94 -10.19 -0.81
CA LEU A 503 7.18 -9.58 0.50
C LEU A 503 5.86 -9.09 1.05
N ILE A 504 5.41 -9.69 2.15
CA ILE A 504 4.10 -9.48 2.74
C ILE A 504 4.24 -9.00 4.18
N THR A 505 3.47 -7.97 4.52
CA THR A 505 3.21 -7.54 5.89
C THR A 505 1.72 -7.30 6.11
N THR A 506 1.18 -7.70 7.27
CA THR A 506 -0.24 -7.52 7.60
C THR A 506 -0.54 -6.17 8.27
N SER A 507 0.42 -5.55 8.94
CA SER A 507 0.20 -4.31 9.70
C SER A 507 1.34 -3.29 9.68
N GLY A 508 2.51 -3.63 9.12
CA GLY A 508 3.66 -2.72 9.03
C GLY A 508 3.99 -2.29 7.61
N ASP A 509 5.16 -1.67 7.47
CA ASP A 509 5.65 -1.11 6.21
C ASP A 509 6.65 -2.05 5.52
N ILE A 510 6.89 -1.82 4.23
CA ILE A 510 8.05 -2.38 3.52
C ILE A 510 8.93 -1.23 3.04
N ASN A 511 10.14 -1.15 3.62
CA ASN A 511 11.05 -0.03 3.43
C ASN A 511 12.37 -0.46 2.80
N PHE A 512 12.69 0.13 1.65
CA PHE A 512 13.96 0.00 0.96
C PHE A 512 14.70 1.35 0.97
N ALA A 513 15.77 1.44 1.75
CA ALA A 513 16.59 2.65 1.87
C ALA A 513 17.63 2.81 0.73
N SER A 514 17.73 1.81 -0.17
CA SER A 514 18.70 1.79 -1.26
C SER A 514 18.12 1.16 -2.52
N THR A 515 18.97 0.80 -3.49
CA THR A 515 18.54 0.24 -4.77
C THR A 515 17.97 -1.18 -4.62
N VAL A 516 16.95 -1.50 -5.40
CA VAL A 516 16.39 -2.85 -5.54
C VAL A 516 16.63 -3.33 -6.96
N ASN A 517 17.34 -4.43 -7.20
CA ASN A 517 17.68 -4.90 -8.55
C ASN A 517 17.37 -6.39 -8.73
N GLY A 518 17.21 -6.84 -9.97
CA GLY A 518 17.09 -8.27 -10.28
C GLY A 518 16.15 -8.51 -11.45
N ALA A 519 16.53 -9.33 -12.43
CA ALA A 519 15.67 -9.64 -13.58
C ALA A 519 14.55 -10.64 -13.21
N LYS A 520 13.72 -10.24 -12.24
CA LYS A 520 12.67 -11.03 -11.59
C LYS A 520 11.45 -10.16 -11.29
N THR A 521 10.35 -10.82 -10.95
CA THR A 521 9.14 -10.17 -10.48
C THR A 521 9.20 -10.02 -8.96
N LEU A 522 8.95 -8.81 -8.47
CA LEU A 522 8.83 -8.51 -7.05
C LEU A 522 7.38 -8.14 -6.73
N THR A 523 6.76 -8.87 -5.82
CA THR A 523 5.43 -8.54 -5.28
C THR A 523 5.58 -7.98 -3.88
N LEU A 524 4.97 -6.82 -3.61
CA LEU A 524 4.98 -6.11 -2.34
C LEU A 524 3.54 -5.96 -1.86
N VAL A 525 3.21 -6.53 -0.71
CA VAL A 525 1.86 -6.46 -0.14
C VAL A 525 1.93 -5.97 1.29
N THR A 526 1.24 -4.87 1.58
CA THR A 526 1.01 -4.40 2.94
C THR A 526 -0.49 -4.47 3.27
N GLY A 527 -0.85 -4.66 4.53
CA GLY A 527 -2.24 -4.49 4.97
C GLY A 527 -2.75 -3.07 4.76
N ASN A 528 -4.06 -2.84 4.98
CA ASN A 528 -4.78 -1.60 4.64
C ASN A 528 -4.21 -0.28 5.22
N ALA A 529 -3.24 -0.31 6.13
CA ALA A 529 -2.60 0.87 6.72
C ALA A 529 -1.07 0.92 6.51
N GLY A 530 -0.46 -0.14 5.98
CA GLY A 530 0.98 -0.18 5.73
C GLY A 530 1.35 0.53 4.44
N SER A 531 2.58 1.05 4.38
CA SER A 531 3.15 1.77 3.24
C SER A 531 4.33 1.02 2.62
N VAL A 532 4.56 1.26 1.33
CA VAL A 532 5.77 0.82 0.62
C VAL A 532 6.62 2.03 0.29
N THR A 533 7.85 2.07 0.81
CA THR A 533 8.81 3.15 0.53
C THR A 533 10.06 2.60 -0.16
N VAL A 534 10.37 3.13 -1.34
CA VAL A 534 11.60 2.83 -2.08
C VAL A 534 12.35 4.12 -2.40
N THR A 535 13.39 4.39 -1.61
CA THR A 535 14.14 5.65 -1.73
C THR A 535 15.21 5.61 -2.83
N GLY A 536 15.80 4.44 -3.08
CA GLY A 536 16.73 4.18 -4.18
C GLY A 536 16.04 3.83 -5.49
N ALA A 537 16.83 3.61 -6.55
CA ALA A 537 16.30 3.16 -7.83
C ALA A 537 15.89 1.68 -7.79
N VAL A 538 14.74 1.36 -8.37
CA VAL A 538 14.30 -0.01 -8.67
C VAL A 538 14.76 -0.37 -10.07
N GLY A 539 15.43 -1.52 -10.23
CA GLY A 539 15.89 -2.07 -11.50
C GLY A 539 17.06 -1.35 -12.18
N GLY A 540 17.86 -0.58 -11.45
CA GLY A 540 18.95 0.24 -12.01
C GLY A 540 20.04 -0.53 -12.76
N SER A 541 20.60 -1.60 -12.18
CA SER A 541 21.65 -2.43 -12.82
C SER A 541 21.07 -3.58 -13.65
N ALA A 542 19.92 -4.09 -13.24
CA ALA A 542 19.15 -5.12 -13.94
C ALA A 542 17.66 -4.82 -13.73
N GLY A 543 16.97 -4.44 -14.81
CA GLY A 543 15.55 -4.09 -14.77
C GLY A 543 14.69 -5.25 -14.29
N LEU A 544 13.68 -4.96 -13.47
CA LEU A 544 12.74 -5.98 -13.00
C LEU A 544 11.91 -6.53 -14.18
N THR A 545 11.47 -7.79 -14.10
CA THR A 545 10.47 -8.32 -15.04
C THR A 545 9.04 -7.99 -14.58
N GLY A 546 8.87 -7.60 -13.32
CA GLY A 546 7.60 -7.09 -12.83
C GLY A 546 7.71 -6.48 -11.42
N LEU A 547 6.85 -5.53 -11.12
CA LEU A 547 6.67 -4.94 -9.80
C LEU A 547 5.17 -4.85 -9.52
N ASN A 548 4.69 -5.68 -8.61
CA ASN A 548 3.30 -5.70 -8.18
C ASN A 548 3.25 -5.10 -6.77
N VAL A 549 2.50 -4.03 -6.55
CA VAL A 549 2.42 -3.34 -5.26
C VAL A 549 0.96 -3.26 -4.84
N THR A 550 0.64 -3.79 -3.66
CA THR A 550 -0.65 -3.60 -3.00
C THR A 550 -0.39 -2.96 -1.64
N THR A 551 -0.75 -1.68 -1.47
CA THR A 551 -0.39 -0.92 -0.27
C THR A 551 -1.38 0.23 -0.01
N ASP A 552 -1.29 0.91 1.14
CA ASP A 552 -1.99 2.17 1.32
C ASP A 552 -1.31 3.28 0.52
N VAL A 553 -0.04 3.54 0.83
CA VAL A 553 0.78 4.57 0.20
C VAL A 553 2.04 3.96 -0.39
N LEU A 554 2.30 4.26 -1.67
CA LEU A 554 3.56 4.00 -2.36
C LEU A 554 4.36 5.30 -2.50
N ALA A 555 5.60 5.31 -2.02
CA ALA A 555 6.58 6.35 -2.31
C ALA A 555 7.82 5.72 -2.96
N ALA A 556 7.98 5.90 -4.27
CA ALA A 556 9.10 5.33 -5.02
C ALA A 556 9.90 6.37 -5.80
N ASN A 557 11.17 6.06 -6.06
CA ASN A 557 12.05 6.86 -6.91
C ASN A 557 12.00 6.36 -8.37
N ALA A 558 13.14 6.22 -9.06
CA ALA A 558 13.18 5.70 -10.42
C ALA A 558 12.88 4.20 -10.46
N ILE A 559 12.14 3.74 -11.48
CA ILE A 559 11.77 2.33 -11.68
C ILE A 559 12.12 1.92 -13.10
N ASN A 560 13.03 0.96 -13.25
CA ASN A 560 13.46 0.43 -14.54
C ASN A 560 13.06 -1.03 -14.69
N PHE A 561 12.50 -1.35 -15.85
CA PHE A 561 12.05 -2.69 -16.19
C PHE A 561 12.85 -3.29 -17.34
N ALA A 562 12.93 -4.62 -17.35
CA ALA A 562 13.25 -5.37 -18.55
C ALA A 562 12.13 -5.23 -19.59
N ASN A 563 12.40 -5.62 -20.84
CA ASN A 563 11.41 -5.56 -21.91
C ASN A 563 10.18 -6.41 -21.55
N ASN A 564 8.99 -5.86 -21.79
CA ASN A 564 7.69 -6.46 -21.46
C ASN A 564 7.46 -6.66 -19.95
N GLY A 565 8.04 -5.81 -19.11
CA GLY A 565 7.80 -5.80 -17.68
C GLY A 565 6.37 -5.42 -17.30
N ILE A 566 5.94 -5.79 -16.10
CA ILE A 566 4.64 -5.43 -15.53
C ILE A 566 4.84 -4.44 -14.38
N LEU A 567 4.07 -3.36 -14.35
CA LEU A 567 3.93 -2.49 -13.20
C LEU A 567 2.46 -2.52 -12.79
N ASP A 568 2.12 -3.23 -11.73
CA ASP A 568 0.75 -3.29 -11.19
C ASP A 568 0.73 -2.61 -9.82
N ILE A 569 -0.02 -1.52 -9.69
CA ILE A 569 -0.07 -0.70 -8.48
C ILE A 569 -1.52 -0.63 -7.99
N THR A 570 -1.81 -1.28 -6.87
CA THR A 570 -3.06 -1.17 -6.12
C THR A 570 -2.84 -0.33 -4.85
N ILE A 571 -3.36 0.89 -4.84
CA ILE A 571 -3.21 1.84 -3.71
C ILE A 571 -4.54 2.33 -3.17
N THR A 572 -4.63 2.56 -1.85
CA THR A 572 -5.81 3.19 -1.21
C THR A 572 -5.62 4.66 -0.88
N GLY A 573 -4.39 5.08 -0.59
CA GLY A 573 -3.99 6.46 -0.27
C GLY A 573 -3.28 7.17 -1.41
N ASP A 574 -2.90 8.43 -1.18
CA ASP A 574 -2.16 9.24 -2.15
C ASP A 574 -0.70 8.79 -2.21
N SER A 575 -0.26 8.40 -3.40
CA SER A 575 1.04 7.81 -3.68
C SER A 575 1.81 8.60 -4.73
N VAL A 576 3.12 8.42 -4.76
CA VAL A 576 4.02 9.14 -5.67
C VAL A 576 5.13 8.25 -6.21
N ILE A 577 5.38 8.37 -7.51
CA ILE A 577 6.63 7.92 -8.15
C ILE A 577 7.37 9.17 -8.61
N ASN A 578 8.47 9.47 -7.93
CA ASN A 578 9.23 10.70 -8.15
C ASN A 578 10.23 10.59 -9.31
N GLY A 579 10.76 9.39 -9.56
CA GLY A 579 11.77 9.17 -10.58
C GLY A 579 11.18 8.75 -11.93
N VAL A 580 12.07 8.52 -12.90
CA VAL A 580 11.72 8.05 -14.24
C VAL A 580 11.32 6.58 -14.19
N ILE A 581 10.18 6.25 -14.80
CA ILE A 581 9.80 4.89 -15.16
C ILE A 581 10.34 4.61 -16.57
N SER A 582 11.11 3.53 -16.74
CA SER A 582 11.75 3.15 -18.01
C SER A 582 11.61 1.67 -18.35
N GLY A 583 11.72 1.34 -19.63
CA GLY A 583 11.58 -0.02 -20.18
C GLY A 583 10.73 -0.02 -21.46
N THR A 584 10.74 -1.08 -22.26
CA THR A 584 9.91 -1.14 -23.49
C THR A 584 8.83 -2.20 -23.36
N GLY A 585 7.61 -1.90 -23.80
CA GLY A 585 6.49 -2.85 -23.79
C GLY A 585 5.87 -3.09 -22.41
N ILE A 586 6.01 -2.13 -21.49
CA ILE A 586 5.54 -2.24 -20.12
C ILE A 586 4.00 -2.24 -20.08
N SER A 587 3.42 -3.18 -19.33
CA SER A 587 2.01 -3.12 -18.92
C SER A 587 1.95 -2.40 -17.60
N PHE A 588 1.45 -1.17 -17.60
CA PHE A 588 1.30 -0.39 -16.38
C PHE A 588 -0.18 -0.32 -15.99
N ASP A 589 -0.55 -1.06 -14.94
CA ASP A 589 -1.89 -1.11 -14.38
C ASP A 589 -1.95 -0.30 -13.08
N LYS A 590 -2.74 0.77 -13.08
CA LYS A 590 -3.09 1.55 -11.89
C LYS A 590 -4.45 1.11 -11.37
N SER A 591 -4.43 0.38 -10.27
CA SER A 591 -5.58 -0.15 -9.54
C SER A 591 -5.74 0.53 -8.17
N GLY A 592 -6.81 0.21 -7.44
CA GLY A 592 -7.14 0.83 -6.15
C GLY A 592 -7.66 2.27 -6.24
N VAL A 593 -8.34 2.73 -5.20
CA VAL A 593 -9.09 4.01 -5.19
C VAL A 593 -8.21 5.25 -5.00
N GLY A 594 -6.96 5.09 -4.56
CA GLY A 594 -6.04 6.19 -4.27
C GLY A 594 -5.54 6.94 -5.52
N THR A 595 -4.94 8.11 -5.29
CA THR A 595 -4.30 8.92 -6.33
C THR A 595 -2.83 8.51 -6.48
N LEU A 596 -2.40 8.13 -7.68
CA LEU A 596 -0.97 7.95 -7.99
C LEU A 596 -0.47 9.16 -8.78
N THR A 597 0.52 9.87 -8.24
CA THR A 597 1.18 10.98 -8.95
C THR A 597 2.49 10.52 -9.58
N LEU A 598 2.65 10.77 -10.88
CA LEU A 598 3.87 10.48 -11.62
C LEU A 598 4.64 11.77 -11.93
N ASN A 599 5.72 12.03 -11.19
CA ASN A 599 6.51 13.26 -11.36
C ASN A 599 7.65 13.11 -12.39
N GLY A 600 8.00 11.88 -12.76
CA GLY A 600 9.11 11.60 -13.67
C GLY A 600 8.84 11.97 -15.13
N ASN A 601 9.90 12.38 -15.85
CA ASN A 601 9.95 12.38 -17.31
C ASN A 601 10.08 10.95 -17.82
N ASN A 602 8.97 10.22 -17.80
CA ASN A 602 8.95 8.78 -18.02
C ASN A 602 9.31 8.43 -19.48
N THR A 603 10.11 7.37 -19.64
CA THR A 603 10.62 6.91 -20.95
C THR A 603 10.17 5.49 -21.28
N TYR A 604 9.29 4.90 -20.46
CA TYR A 604 8.73 3.60 -20.76
C TYR A 604 7.85 3.65 -22.01
N GLY A 605 7.83 2.57 -22.79
CA GLY A 605 6.80 2.36 -23.82
C GLY A 605 5.85 1.24 -23.41
N GLY A 606 4.64 1.18 -23.98
CA GLY A 606 3.61 0.21 -23.63
C GLY A 606 2.30 0.86 -23.20
N ILE A 607 1.39 0.05 -22.64
CA ILE A 607 0.02 0.52 -22.30
C ILE A 607 -0.03 0.93 -20.83
N THR A 608 -0.64 2.08 -20.56
CA THR A 608 -1.02 2.52 -19.21
C THR A 608 -2.52 2.33 -19.02
N SER A 609 -2.95 1.42 -18.16
CA SER A 609 -4.35 1.17 -17.84
C SER A 609 -4.68 1.72 -16.46
N ILE A 610 -5.63 2.65 -16.37
CA ILE A 610 -6.17 3.15 -15.11
C ILE A 610 -7.46 2.38 -14.84
N ASN A 611 -7.42 1.48 -13.88
CA ASN A 611 -8.49 0.56 -13.53
C ASN A 611 -9.36 1.11 -12.39
N ALA A 612 -8.79 1.92 -11.49
CA ALA A 612 -9.51 2.61 -10.42
C ALA A 612 -8.73 3.82 -9.89
N GLY A 613 -9.43 4.72 -9.20
CA GLY A 613 -8.84 5.90 -8.57
C GLY A 613 -8.36 6.93 -9.59
N THR A 614 -7.32 7.68 -9.25
CA THR A 614 -6.79 8.75 -10.10
C THR A 614 -5.32 8.48 -10.46
N LEU A 615 -4.96 8.60 -11.74
CA LEU A 615 -3.58 8.79 -12.16
C LEU A 615 -3.37 10.28 -12.44
N LYS A 616 -2.48 10.91 -11.68
CA LYS A 616 -2.18 12.33 -11.76
C LYS A 616 -0.79 12.58 -12.34
N LEU A 617 -0.68 13.53 -13.25
CA LEU A 617 0.59 13.83 -13.90
C LEU A 617 1.33 14.96 -13.16
N GLY A 618 2.62 14.75 -12.92
CA GLY A 618 3.57 15.78 -12.47
C GLY A 618 4.51 16.26 -13.59
N HIS A 619 4.48 15.61 -14.76
CA HIS A 619 5.31 15.95 -15.92
C HIS A 619 4.59 15.64 -17.24
N ALA A 620 4.87 16.38 -18.32
CA ALA A 620 4.19 16.23 -19.62
C ALA A 620 4.40 14.85 -20.27
N ASN A 621 5.56 14.22 -20.03
CA ASN A 621 5.88 12.86 -20.50
C ASN A 621 5.65 11.79 -19.42
N ALA A 622 4.83 12.06 -18.39
CA ALA A 622 4.59 11.10 -17.31
C ALA A 622 3.94 9.78 -17.78
N LEU A 623 3.31 9.75 -18.95
CA LEU A 623 2.69 8.54 -19.52
C LEU A 623 3.62 7.76 -20.46
N GLY A 624 4.91 8.12 -20.53
CA GLY A 624 5.92 7.40 -21.30
C GLY A 624 6.09 7.90 -22.74
N SER A 625 6.67 7.05 -23.58
CA SER A 625 7.00 7.30 -24.99
C SER A 625 5.84 6.88 -25.91
N THR A 626 5.53 7.72 -26.90
CA THR A 626 4.45 7.54 -27.89
C THR A 626 4.77 6.52 -29.00
N ALA A 627 5.47 5.41 -28.68
CA ALA A 627 5.83 4.41 -29.68
C ALA A 627 4.60 3.59 -30.12
N SER A 628 4.61 3.01 -31.33
CA SER A 628 3.50 2.18 -31.82
C SER A 628 3.10 1.09 -30.82
N GLY A 629 1.83 1.08 -30.43
CA GLY A 629 1.29 0.18 -29.40
C GLY A 629 1.28 0.74 -27.97
N SER A 630 1.78 1.98 -27.78
CA SER A 630 1.61 2.74 -26.54
C SER A 630 0.27 3.48 -26.53
N GLY A 631 -0.30 3.65 -25.34
CA GLY A 631 -1.55 4.38 -25.14
C GLY A 631 -1.98 4.36 -23.68
N THR A 632 -2.86 5.28 -23.29
CA THR A 632 -3.47 5.29 -21.97
C THR A 632 -4.94 4.88 -22.05
N VAL A 633 -5.36 3.86 -21.30
CA VAL A 633 -6.75 3.42 -21.16
C VAL A 633 -7.27 3.86 -19.80
N VAL A 634 -8.40 4.57 -19.78
CA VAL A 634 -9.05 5.04 -18.55
C VAL A 634 -10.39 4.31 -18.40
N ASN A 635 -10.44 3.31 -17.52
CA ASN A 635 -11.61 2.46 -17.32
C ASN A 635 -12.67 3.13 -16.43
N ALA A 636 -13.87 2.55 -16.38
CA ALA A 636 -14.96 3.03 -15.53
C ALA A 636 -14.53 3.24 -14.07
N ASN A 637 -15.02 4.31 -13.45
CA ASN A 637 -14.67 4.73 -12.08
C ASN A 637 -13.19 5.12 -11.87
N SER A 638 -12.45 5.37 -12.94
CA SER A 638 -11.08 5.89 -12.88
C SER A 638 -10.97 7.28 -13.51
N THR A 639 -9.92 8.02 -13.13
CA THR A 639 -9.67 9.39 -13.59
C THR A 639 -8.22 9.54 -14.08
N LEU A 640 -8.05 10.16 -15.24
CA LEU A 640 -6.78 10.72 -15.69
C LEU A 640 -6.79 12.24 -15.43
N ASP A 641 -5.91 12.71 -14.55
CA ASP A 641 -5.73 14.12 -14.21
C ASP A 641 -4.41 14.64 -14.80
N LEU A 642 -4.49 15.49 -15.82
CA LEU A 642 -3.29 16.06 -16.44
C LEU A 642 -2.69 17.20 -15.60
N ASN A 643 -3.34 17.64 -14.52
CA ASN A 643 -2.81 18.65 -13.60
C ASN A 643 -2.36 19.96 -14.29
N GLY A 644 -3.08 20.38 -15.32
CA GLY A 644 -2.80 21.57 -16.14
C GLY A 644 -1.70 21.38 -17.19
N LEU A 645 -1.23 20.15 -17.41
CA LEU A 645 -0.17 19.83 -18.39
C LEU A 645 -0.75 19.54 -19.78
N SER A 646 0.11 19.65 -20.79
CA SER A 646 -0.21 19.28 -22.18
C SER A 646 0.49 17.97 -22.56
N ILE A 647 -0.25 17.02 -23.14
CA ILE A 647 0.28 15.72 -23.56
C ILE A 647 -0.12 15.37 -25.01
N THR A 648 0.69 14.56 -25.68
CA THR A 648 0.44 14.07 -27.06
C THR A 648 0.07 12.58 -27.12
N GLU A 649 0.14 11.87 -26.00
CA GLU A 649 -0.15 10.44 -25.92
C GLU A 649 -1.63 10.16 -26.26
N PRO A 650 -1.95 9.15 -27.09
CA PRO A 650 -3.33 8.77 -27.34
C PRO A 650 -4.01 8.22 -26.07
N VAL A 651 -5.25 8.64 -25.84
CA VAL A 651 -6.06 8.23 -24.69
C VAL A 651 -7.29 7.46 -25.16
N THR A 652 -7.61 6.35 -24.52
CA THR A 652 -8.88 5.62 -24.68
C THR A 652 -9.69 5.78 -23.41
N LEU A 653 -10.90 6.34 -23.50
CA LEU A 653 -11.84 6.38 -22.39
C LEU A 653 -12.82 5.21 -22.51
N ASN A 654 -12.70 4.27 -21.56
CA ASN A 654 -13.57 3.11 -21.42
C ASN A 654 -14.53 3.31 -20.24
N GLY A 655 -15.26 4.43 -20.26
CA GLY A 655 -16.18 4.83 -19.20
C GLY A 655 -15.52 5.66 -18.09
N GLY A 656 -14.25 6.00 -18.26
CA GLY A 656 -13.47 6.80 -17.32
C GLY A 656 -13.70 8.30 -17.44
N ARG A 657 -12.94 9.04 -16.64
CA ARG A 657 -12.97 10.51 -16.57
C ARG A 657 -11.62 11.12 -16.96
N PHE A 658 -11.63 12.20 -17.74
CA PHE A 658 -10.44 12.98 -18.10
C PHE A 658 -10.58 14.42 -17.60
N ILE A 659 -9.56 14.95 -16.91
CA ILE A 659 -9.62 16.27 -16.25
C ILE A 659 -8.34 17.11 -16.41
N ASN A 660 -8.52 18.44 -16.35
CA ASN A 660 -7.50 19.48 -16.12
C ASN A 660 -6.23 19.44 -16.99
N GLY A 661 -6.28 19.94 -18.23
CA GLY A 661 -5.07 20.12 -19.07
C GLY A 661 -5.39 20.09 -20.55
N THR A 662 -4.36 19.91 -21.39
CA THR A 662 -4.51 19.86 -22.86
C THR A 662 -4.14 18.48 -23.38
N LEU A 663 -5.06 17.84 -24.12
CA LEU A 663 -4.78 16.62 -24.87
C LEU A 663 -4.65 16.94 -26.37
N ALA A 664 -3.41 16.90 -26.87
CA ALA A 664 -3.12 17.00 -28.31
C ALA A 664 -3.20 15.63 -29.02
N GLY A 665 -3.04 14.53 -28.28
CA GLY A 665 -3.21 13.16 -28.77
C GLY A 665 -4.67 12.82 -29.09
N SER A 666 -4.91 11.81 -29.94
CA SER A 666 -6.28 11.35 -30.22
C SER A 666 -6.96 10.76 -28.99
N MET A 667 -8.27 10.95 -28.86
CA MET A 667 -9.09 10.31 -27.83
C MET A 667 -10.06 9.31 -28.46
N ASN A 668 -10.06 8.05 -28.01
CA ASN A 668 -11.01 7.04 -28.46
C ASN A 668 -12.01 6.68 -27.35
N LEU A 669 -13.31 6.67 -27.65
CA LEU A 669 -14.37 6.32 -26.71
C LEU A 669 -14.82 4.88 -26.93
N THR A 670 -14.71 4.04 -25.90
CA THR A 670 -15.20 2.65 -25.91
C THR A 670 -16.34 2.40 -24.93
N ALA A 671 -16.70 3.41 -24.12
CA ALA A 671 -17.95 3.49 -23.37
C ALA A 671 -18.28 4.98 -23.11
N ASP A 672 -19.50 5.29 -22.67
CA ASP A 672 -19.91 6.66 -22.33
C ASP A 672 -19.00 7.23 -21.24
N SER A 673 -18.38 8.39 -21.50
CA SER A 673 -17.26 8.88 -20.69
C SER A 673 -17.45 10.34 -20.25
N ILE A 674 -16.63 10.78 -19.29
CA ILE A 674 -16.73 12.11 -18.70
C ILE A 674 -15.50 12.94 -19.06
N LEU A 675 -15.73 14.16 -19.56
CA LEU A 675 -14.71 15.20 -19.63
C LEU A 675 -15.05 16.28 -18.62
N GLU A 676 -14.09 16.67 -17.78
CA GLU A 676 -14.31 17.67 -16.74
C GLU A 676 -13.30 18.80 -16.82
N ALA A 677 -13.79 20.03 -16.72
CA ALA A 677 -13.01 21.22 -16.42
C ALA A 677 -13.37 21.70 -15.02
N SER A 678 -12.63 21.28 -13.99
CA SER A 678 -13.01 21.52 -12.59
C SER A 678 -13.04 23.01 -12.26
N SER A 679 -11.92 23.70 -12.52
CA SER A 679 -11.76 25.15 -12.42
C SER A 679 -10.67 25.61 -13.38
N GLY A 680 -11.00 26.45 -14.36
CA GLY A 680 -10.06 26.89 -15.40
C GLY A 680 -10.40 26.33 -16.78
N GLU A 681 -9.38 26.11 -17.61
CA GLU A 681 -9.52 25.62 -18.98
C GLU A 681 -8.96 24.20 -19.11
N THR A 682 -9.73 23.33 -19.76
CA THR A 682 -9.30 22.02 -20.26
C THR A 682 -9.47 22.06 -21.77
N GLU A 683 -8.56 21.46 -22.54
CA GLU A 683 -8.65 21.43 -23.99
C GLU A 683 -8.39 20.02 -24.54
N VAL A 684 -9.18 19.62 -25.53
CA VAL A 684 -8.92 18.42 -26.34
C VAL A 684 -8.80 18.86 -27.79
N GLU A 685 -7.56 18.89 -28.28
CA GLU A 685 -7.21 19.25 -29.66
C GLU A 685 -7.25 18.03 -30.58
N GLY A 686 -6.87 16.87 -30.05
CA GLY A 686 -6.88 15.63 -30.82
C GLY A 686 -8.30 15.19 -31.20
N ILE A 687 -8.38 14.38 -32.26
CA ILE A 687 -9.66 13.82 -32.72
C ILE A 687 -10.24 12.91 -31.63
N ILE A 688 -11.48 13.19 -31.24
CA ILE A 688 -12.31 12.28 -30.45
C ILE A 688 -13.09 11.34 -31.39
N SER A 689 -12.96 10.03 -31.22
CA SER A 689 -13.62 8.99 -32.03
C SER A 689 -14.40 7.99 -31.17
N GLY A 690 -15.21 7.11 -31.81
CA GLY A 690 -15.96 6.04 -31.14
C GLY A 690 -17.48 6.18 -31.26
N ASN A 691 -18.24 5.23 -30.71
CA ASN A 691 -19.71 5.24 -30.85
C ASN A 691 -20.46 5.69 -29.59
N PHE A 692 -19.73 6.14 -28.57
CA PHE A 692 -20.24 6.44 -27.25
C PHE A 692 -20.34 7.94 -26.99
N GLY A 693 -21.14 8.30 -25.98
CA GLY A 693 -21.42 9.67 -25.60
C GLY A 693 -20.37 10.29 -24.68
N LEU A 694 -20.44 11.61 -24.59
CA LEU A 694 -19.63 12.43 -23.69
C LEU A 694 -20.53 13.18 -22.73
N THR A 695 -20.23 13.10 -21.44
CA THR A 695 -20.78 14.02 -20.44
C THR A 695 -19.73 15.06 -20.08
N ILE A 696 -20.07 16.32 -20.26
CA ILE A 696 -19.23 17.46 -19.90
C ILE A 696 -19.68 17.97 -18.53
N THR A 697 -18.73 18.14 -17.61
CA THR A 697 -19.00 18.59 -16.23
C THR A 697 -17.90 19.53 -15.72
N GLY A 698 -18.08 20.06 -14.52
CA GLY A 698 -17.19 21.01 -13.87
C GLY A 698 -17.61 22.46 -14.11
N ASN A 699 -16.98 23.40 -13.40
CA ASN A 699 -17.36 24.82 -13.44
C ASN A 699 -16.48 25.64 -14.42
N GLY A 700 -15.45 25.02 -14.99
CA GLY A 700 -14.53 25.63 -15.95
C GLY A 700 -15.06 25.63 -17.38
N THR A 701 -14.15 25.92 -18.31
CA THR A 701 -14.39 25.79 -19.75
C THR A 701 -13.64 24.59 -20.30
N LEU A 702 -14.34 23.69 -20.97
CA LEU A 702 -13.74 22.64 -21.81
C LEU A 702 -13.77 23.10 -23.26
N THR A 703 -12.63 23.15 -23.95
CA THR A 703 -12.55 23.47 -25.39
C THR A 703 -12.36 22.18 -26.19
N LEU A 704 -13.19 21.98 -27.21
CA LEU A 704 -13.02 20.95 -28.24
C LEU A 704 -12.65 21.60 -29.57
N SER A 705 -11.43 21.38 -30.03
CA SER A 705 -10.88 21.96 -31.26
C SER A 705 -10.64 20.92 -32.38
N GLY A 706 -10.70 19.63 -32.05
CA GLY A 706 -10.55 18.54 -33.01
C GLY A 706 -11.71 18.38 -34.01
N ASN A 707 -11.39 17.82 -35.19
CA ASN A 707 -12.38 17.32 -36.14
C ASN A 707 -12.95 15.98 -35.66
N ASN A 708 -13.83 16.03 -34.66
CA ASN A 708 -14.29 14.85 -33.94
C ASN A 708 -15.23 13.99 -34.80
N THR A 709 -15.18 12.67 -34.57
CA THR A 709 -15.89 11.64 -35.36
C THR A 709 -16.75 10.71 -34.50
N TYR A 710 -16.83 10.95 -33.19
CA TYR A 710 -17.66 10.13 -32.31
C TYR A 710 -19.16 10.31 -32.65
N THR A 711 -19.97 9.27 -32.43
CA THR A 711 -21.39 9.26 -32.85
C THR A 711 -22.39 9.32 -31.70
N GLY A 712 -21.93 9.28 -30.44
CA GLY A 712 -22.79 9.32 -29.26
C GLY A 712 -23.18 10.74 -28.85
N LEU A 713 -24.15 10.84 -27.94
CA LEU A 713 -24.69 12.11 -27.41
C LEU A 713 -23.60 12.97 -26.74
N THR A 714 -23.63 14.28 -26.95
CA THR A 714 -22.86 15.24 -26.14
C THR A 714 -23.77 15.88 -25.09
N ASN A 715 -23.57 15.58 -23.81
CA ASN A 715 -24.38 16.14 -22.72
C ASN A 715 -23.57 17.13 -21.86
N ILE A 716 -23.91 18.42 -21.94
CA ILE A 716 -23.28 19.48 -21.16
C ILE A 716 -24.08 19.65 -19.86
N SER A 717 -23.60 19.04 -18.79
CA SER A 717 -24.29 18.98 -17.49
C SER A 717 -24.06 20.22 -16.63
N SER A 718 -22.88 20.84 -16.73
CA SER A 718 -22.46 22.04 -16.01
C SER A 718 -21.29 22.70 -16.75
N GLY A 719 -20.95 23.93 -16.35
CA GLY A 719 -19.81 24.67 -16.92
C GLY A 719 -20.05 25.14 -18.36
N THR A 720 -18.95 25.40 -19.06
CA THR A 720 -18.96 25.83 -20.46
C THR A 720 -18.27 24.79 -21.34
N LEU A 721 -18.94 24.30 -22.37
CA LEU A 721 -18.31 23.62 -23.50
C LEU A 721 -18.07 24.64 -24.61
N ARG A 722 -16.82 24.89 -24.98
CA ARG A 722 -16.44 25.72 -26.12
C ARG A 722 -16.09 24.84 -27.31
N ILE A 723 -16.56 25.22 -28.50
CA ILE A 723 -16.18 24.56 -29.74
C ILE A 723 -15.56 25.54 -30.74
N THR A 724 -14.51 25.11 -31.42
CA THR A 724 -13.77 25.91 -32.42
C THR A 724 -13.66 25.21 -33.78
N HIS A 725 -14.27 24.03 -33.92
CA HIS A 725 -14.35 23.30 -35.19
C HIS A 725 -15.79 22.88 -35.50
N ALA A 726 -16.15 22.83 -36.80
CA ALA A 726 -17.51 22.54 -37.28
C ALA A 726 -18.05 21.16 -36.83
N ASN A 727 -17.15 20.19 -36.66
CA ASN A 727 -17.45 18.83 -36.20
C ASN A 727 -16.95 18.55 -34.77
N ALA A 728 -16.70 19.58 -33.96
CA ALA A 728 -16.19 19.39 -32.59
C ALA A 728 -17.16 18.58 -31.70
N LEU A 729 -18.46 18.58 -32.00
CA LEU A 729 -19.48 17.82 -31.28
C LEU A 729 -19.69 16.39 -31.82
N GLY A 730 -18.81 15.94 -32.74
CA GLY A 730 -18.89 14.61 -33.35
C GLY A 730 -19.74 14.58 -34.63
N SER A 731 -20.21 13.39 -34.97
CA SER A 731 -21.15 13.15 -36.07
C SER A 731 -22.56 13.58 -35.68
N ALA A 732 -23.31 14.12 -36.64
CA ALA A 732 -24.71 14.59 -36.49
C ALA A 732 -25.73 13.54 -35.99
N SER A 733 -25.29 12.31 -35.71
CA SER A 733 -26.13 11.25 -35.15
C SER A 733 -26.33 11.39 -33.64
N GLY A 734 -25.35 11.95 -32.93
CA GLY A 734 -25.35 12.08 -31.48
C GLY A 734 -25.72 13.49 -31.06
N SER A 735 -27.01 13.73 -30.83
CA SER A 735 -27.53 15.06 -30.43
C SER A 735 -26.72 15.69 -29.28
N THR A 736 -26.78 17.01 -29.17
CA THR A 736 -26.18 17.77 -28.08
C THR A 736 -27.25 18.27 -27.12
N THR A 737 -27.04 18.12 -25.80
CA THR A 737 -27.94 18.64 -24.77
C THR A 737 -27.23 19.62 -23.85
N ILE A 738 -27.89 20.75 -23.54
CA ILE A 738 -27.42 21.75 -22.57
C ILE A 738 -28.35 21.72 -21.36
N ALA A 739 -27.82 21.39 -20.19
CA ALA A 739 -28.55 21.44 -18.93
C ALA A 739 -28.80 22.88 -18.44
N SER A 740 -29.67 23.03 -17.44
CA SER A 740 -29.92 24.35 -16.84
C SER A 740 -28.65 24.92 -16.21
N GLY A 741 -28.32 26.17 -16.54
CA GLY A 741 -27.11 26.85 -16.06
C GLY A 741 -25.81 26.46 -16.80
N ALA A 742 -25.83 25.45 -17.66
CA ALA A 742 -24.68 25.10 -18.51
C ALA A 742 -24.64 25.97 -19.78
N THR A 743 -23.47 26.07 -20.41
CA THR A 743 -23.26 26.88 -21.61
C THR A 743 -22.59 26.08 -22.73
N LEU A 744 -23.10 26.22 -23.96
CA LEU A 744 -22.36 25.90 -25.19
C LEU A 744 -21.88 27.20 -25.82
N ASP A 745 -20.57 27.34 -26.02
CA ASP A 745 -19.90 28.53 -26.55
C ASP A 745 -19.36 28.24 -27.96
N LEU A 746 -19.96 28.86 -28.97
CA LEU A 746 -19.59 28.72 -30.38
C LEU A 746 -18.59 29.82 -30.75
N VAL A 747 -17.44 29.47 -31.33
CA VAL A 747 -16.41 30.46 -31.68
C VAL A 747 -15.97 30.29 -33.14
N ASN A 748 -16.47 31.14 -34.04
CA ASN A 748 -16.13 31.12 -35.47
C ASN A 748 -16.39 29.78 -36.17
N VAL A 749 -17.52 29.12 -35.86
CA VAL A 749 -17.84 27.77 -36.37
C VAL A 749 -19.11 27.74 -37.21
N ALA A 750 -19.18 26.81 -38.15
CA ALA A 750 -20.39 26.51 -38.92
C ALA A 750 -20.80 25.05 -38.69
N VAL A 751 -21.70 24.82 -37.74
CA VAL A 751 -22.16 23.47 -37.38
C VAL A 751 -23.26 23.05 -38.34
N ALA A 752 -23.03 22.01 -39.15
CA ALA A 752 -23.88 21.72 -40.31
C ALA A 752 -25.23 21.05 -39.98
N SER A 753 -25.25 20.02 -39.13
CA SER A 753 -26.45 19.16 -38.97
C SER A 753 -26.72 18.67 -37.55
N GLU A 754 -26.01 19.22 -36.55
CA GLU A 754 -26.11 18.76 -35.16
C GLU A 754 -27.43 19.21 -34.51
N ASN A 755 -28.16 18.28 -33.90
CA ASN A 755 -29.41 18.60 -33.20
C ASN A 755 -29.12 19.04 -31.77
N LEU A 756 -29.73 20.15 -31.34
CA LEU A 756 -29.53 20.74 -30.01
C LEU A 756 -30.80 20.66 -29.16
N VAL A 757 -30.68 20.24 -27.91
CA VAL A 757 -31.73 20.36 -26.89
C VAL A 757 -31.24 21.26 -25.76
N ILE A 758 -31.98 22.31 -25.43
CA ILE A 758 -31.61 23.27 -24.39
C ILE A 758 -32.64 23.22 -23.27
N ASN A 759 -32.22 22.69 -22.12
CA ASN A 759 -33.03 22.53 -20.92
C ASN A 759 -32.84 23.71 -19.95
N GLY A 760 -32.94 24.94 -20.47
CA GLY A 760 -32.76 26.16 -19.69
C GLY A 760 -31.31 26.62 -19.49
N GLY A 761 -30.41 26.22 -20.39
CA GLY A 761 -29.02 26.68 -20.45
C GLY A 761 -28.82 27.88 -21.38
N THR A 762 -27.55 28.16 -21.69
CA THR A 762 -27.12 29.26 -22.56
C THR A 762 -26.47 28.74 -23.83
N LEU A 763 -26.88 29.27 -24.98
CA LEU A 763 -26.11 29.19 -26.22
C LEU A 763 -25.40 30.54 -26.41
N LYS A 764 -24.07 30.51 -26.34
CA LYS A 764 -23.20 31.67 -26.50
C LYS A 764 -22.51 31.61 -27.86
N ASP A 765 -22.25 32.76 -28.45
CA ASP A 765 -21.63 32.86 -29.77
C ASP A 765 -20.63 34.02 -29.92
N ALA A 766 -19.63 33.78 -30.77
CA ALA A 766 -18.71 34.73 -31.38
C ALA A 766 -18.60 34.47 -32.92
N THR A 767 -19.67 34.83 -33.65
CA THR A 767 -19.86 34.71 -35.10
C THR A 767 -19.90 33.27 -35.63
N SER A 768 -21.08 32.63 -35.57
CA SER A 768 -21.25 31.23 -35.99
C SER A 768 -22.56 30.96 -36.73
N SER A 769 -22.70 29.75 -37.27
CA SER A 769 -23.97 29.23 -37.77
C SER A 769 -24.31 27.84 -37.22
N TRP A 770 -25.60 27.59 -37.07
CA TRP A 770 -26.13 26.31 -36.57
C TRP A 770 -27.19 25.75 -37.52
N GLY A 771 -26.91 24.59 -38.10
CA GLY A 771 -27.73 24.00 -39.15
C GLY A 771 -28.77 22.97 -38.69
N GLY A 772 -28.53 22.24 -37.60
CA GLY A 772 -29.49 21.25 -37.09
C GLY A 772 -30.60 21.86 -36.23
N ASN A 773 -31.62 21.08 -35.91
CA ASN A 773 -32.80 21.59 -35.19
C ASN A 773 -32.46 21.93 -33.73
N ILE A 774 -33.18 22.88 -33.15
CA ILE A 774 -33.05 23.27 -31.74
C ILE A 774 -34.37 23.03 -31.00
N THR A 775 -34.34 22.34 -29.87
CA THR A 775 -35.51 22.14 -29.00
C THR A 775 -35.31 22.91 -27.70
N LEU A 776 -36.22 23.83 -27.39
CA LEU A 776 -36.25 24.60 -26.16
C LEU A 776 -37.18 23.91 -25.15
N SER A 777 -36.61 23.09 -24.27
CA SER A 777 -37.36 22.39 -23.22
C SER A 777 -37.45 23.22 -21.93
N GLY A 778 -36.63 24.25 -21.79
CA GLY A 778 -36.64 25.22 -20.69
C GLY A 778 -36.38 26.64 -21.20
N ASN A 779 -36.40 27.63 -20.30
CA ASN A 779 -36.12 29.03 -20.68
C ASN A 779 -34.65 29.22 -21.04
N THR A 780 -34.39 29.47 -22.32
CA THR A 780 -33.05 29.46 -22.90
C THR A 780 -32.53 30.88 -23.10
N THR A 781 -31.24 31.06 -22.84
CA THR A 781 -30.52 32.29 -23.15
C THR A 781 -29.72 32.14 -24.43
N PHE A 782 -29.84 33.11 -25.35
CA PHE A 782 -28.96 33.28 -26.50
C PHE A 782 -28.09 34.49 -26.23
N ASP A 783 -26.81 34.28 -25.96
CA ASP A 783 -25.83 35.31 -25.61
C ASP A 783 -24.86 35.57 -26.76
N ILE A 784 -25.18 36.59 -27.57
CA ILE A 784 -24.42 36.90 -28.79
C ILE A 784 -23.66 38.19 -28.56
N THR A 785 -22.33 38.11 -28.57
CA THR A 785 -21.45 39.21 -28.21
C THR A 785 -21.58 40.38 -29.21
N THR A 786 -21.31 41.61 -28.75
CA THR A 786 -21.45 42.79 -29.61
C THR A 786 -20.48 42.72 -30.78
N GLY A 787 -21.02 42.83 -32.00
CA GLY A 787 -20.25 42.71 -33.25
C GLY A 787 -20.30 41.32 -33.88
N ASP A 788 -20.90 40.34 -33.20
CA ASP A 788 -21.03 38.96 -33.66
C ASP A 788 -22.46 38.62 -34.09
N ASP A 789 -22.56 37.65 -35.02
CA ASP A 789 -23.81 37.16 -35.59
C ASP A 789 -23.94 35.64 -35.43
N LEU A 790 -25.06 35.17 -34.84
CA LEU A 790 -25.45 33.77 -34.83
C LEU A 790 -26.60 33.53 -35.81
N THR A 791 -26.34 32.75 -36.87
CA THR A 791 -27.39 32.34 -37.83
C THR A 791 -27.89 30.93 -37.55
N ILE A 792 -29.18 30.79 -37.29
CA ILE A 792 -29.84 29.49 -37.08
C ILE A 792 -30.59 29.10 -38.36
N HIS A 793 -30.13 28.03 -38.99
CA HIS A 793 -30.80 27.42 -40.14
C HIS A 793 -31.75 26.30 -39.75
N GLY A 794 -31.56 25.64 -38.60
CA GLY A 794 -32.49 24.62 -38.11
C GLY A 794 -33.82 25.17 -37.63
N VAL A 795 -34.83 24.31 -37.49
CA VAL A 795 -36.11 24.69 -36.88
C VAL A 795 -35.95 24.74 -35.37
N ILE A 796 -36.36 25.85 -34.74
CA ILE A 796 -36.50 25.96 -33.29
C ILE A 796 -37.91 25.52 -32.87
N SER A 797 -38.01 24.59 -31.92
CA SER A 797 -39.27 24.03 -31.41
C SER A 797 -39.28 23.95 -29.87
N GLY A 798 -40.38 23.49 -29.26
CA GLY A 798 -40.50 23.31 -27.81
C GLY A 798 -41.35 24.38 -27.11
N THR A 799 -41.44 24.30 -25.78
CA THR A 799 -42.29 25.17 -24.95
C THR A 799 -41.49 26.25 -24.20
N GLY A 800 -40.18 26.12 -24.15
CA GLY A 800 -39.28 27.05 -23.49
C GLY A 800 -39.27 28.45 -24.14
N SER A 801 -39.03 29.47 -23.33
CA SER A 801 -38.86 30.84 -23.83
C SER A 801 -37.47 31.05 -24.40
N LEU A 802 -37.36 31.94 -25.38
CA LEU A 802 -36.10 32.39 -25.98
C LEU A 802 -35.76 33.78 -25.47
N ASN A 803 -34.60 33.92 -24.82
CA ASN A 803 -34.09 35.19 -24.32
C ASN A 803 -32.80 35.57 -25.05
N LYS A 804 -32.90 36.43 -26.06
CA LYS A 804 -31.75 37.05 -26.72
C LYS A 804 -31.21 38.19 -25.86
N ILE A 805 -29.95 38.06 -25.44
CA ILE A 805 -29.23 39.07 -24.68
C ILE A 805 -28.01 39.57 -25.47
N SER A 806 -27.29 40.55 -24.93
CA SER A 806 -26.08 41.14 -25.51
C SER A 806 -26.29 41.81 -26.88
N GLY A 807 -25.27 42.54 -27.36
CA GLY A 807 -25.41 43.47 -28.49
C GLY A 807 -25.40 42.85 -29.89
N GLY A 808 -25.01 41.57 -30.04
CA GLY A 808 -24.89 40.89 -31.34
C GLY A 808 -26.23 40.56 -31.99
N PHE A 809 -26.19 39.91 -33.15
CA PHE A 809 -27.38 39.57 -33.92
C PHE A 809 -27.71 38.08 -33.84
N LEU A 810 -28.99 37.77 -33.66
CA LEU A 810 -29.53 36.42 -33.81
C LEU A 810 -30.39 36.40 -35.06
N ILE A 811 -30.13 35.49 -35.99
CA ILE A 811 -30.78 35.45 -37.31
C ILE A 811 -31.47 34.10 -37.47
N PHE A 812 -32.79 34.11 -37.73
CA PHE A 812 -33.56 32.91 -38.02
C PHE A 812 -33.93 32.86 -39.50
N THR A 813 -33.66 31.72 -40.13
CA THR A 813 -33.93 31.54 -41.56
C THR A 813 -35.03 30.52 -41.88
N ASN A 814 -35.62 29.88 -40.86
CA ASN A 814 -36.68 28.87 -41.00
C ASN A 814 -37.94 29.24 -40.19
N THR A 815 -39.05 28.56 -40.52
CA THR A 815 -40.28 28.63 -39.72
C THR A 815 -40.06 27.91 -38.40
N ASN A 816 -40.06 28.67 -37.30
CA ASN A 816 -39.92 28.15 -35.95
C ASN A 816 -41.29 27.88 -35.33
N THR A 817 -41.38 26.82 -34.52
CA THR A 817 -42.63 26.29 -33.95
C THR A 817 -42.62 26.28 -32.42
N TYR A 818 -41.63 26.89 -31.78
CA TYR A 818 -41.63 27.02 -30.33
C TYR A 818 -42.77 27.93 -29.86
N THR A 819 -43.35 27.60 -28.71
CA THR A 819 -44.55 28.28 -28.19
C THR A 819 -44.26 29.22 -27.03
N GLY A 820 -43.05 29.18 -26.46
CA GLY A 820 -42.60 30.11 -25.42
C GLY A 820 -42.50 31.57 -25.92
N SER A 821 -42.20 32.49 -24.98
CA SER A 821 -42.03 33.90 -25.33
C SER A 821 -40.70 34.15 -26.04
N THR A 822 -40.66 35.15 -26.92
CA THR A 822 -39.43 35.64 -27.55
C THR A 822 -39.04 36.99 -26.94
N THR A 823 -38.00 37.03 -26.12
CA THR A 823 -37.49 38.26 -25.50
C THR A 823 -36.22 38.70 -26.21
N VAL A 824 -36.21 39.90 -26.77
CA VAL A 824 -35.01 40.57 -27.29
C VAL A 824 -34.63 41.65 -26.29
N THR A 825 -33.70 41.32 -25.39
CA THR A 825 -33.26 42.24 -24.32
C THR A 825 -32.33 43.31 -24.88
N ALA A 826 -31.40 42.91 -25.75
CA ALA A 826 -30.43 43.78 -26.41
C ALA A 826 -30.03 43.20 -27.78
N GLY A 827 -29.36 44.02 -28.59
CA GLY A 827 -28.97 43.65 -29.95
C GLY A 827 -30.17 43.47 -30.88
N LYS A 828 -30.04 42.61 -31.88
CA LYS A 828 -31.07 42.37 -32.90
C LYS A 828 -31.46 40.90 -32.98
N LEU A 829 -32.76 40.63 -33.06
CA LEU A 829 -33.31 39.38 -33.60
C LEU A 829 -33.85 39.66 -35.00
N SER A 830 -33.32 38.97 -36.01
CA SER A 830 -33.72 39.12 -37.40
C SER A 830 -34.43 37.87 -37.90
N LEU A 831 -35.57 38.05 -38.55
CA LEU A 831 -36.14 37.04 -39.45
C LEU A 831 -35.61 37.30 -40.86
N ALA A 832 -35.13 36.26 -41.54
CA ALA A 832 -34.51 36.37 -42.86
C ALA A 832 -34.86 35.17 -43.75
N VAL A 833 -34.57 35.29 -45.04
CA VAL A 833 -34.66 34.15 -45.98
C VAL A 833 -33.42 33.27 -45.85
N ASN A 834 -33.63 31.96 -45.81
CA ASN A 834 -32.56 31.01 -46.08
C ASN A 834 -32.33 30.96 -47.60
N ASN A 835 -31.24 31.57 -48.08
CA ASN A 835 -30.94 31.57 -49.51
C ASN A 835 -30.63 30.18 -50.08
N LEU A 836 -30.30 29.19 -49.25
CA LEU A 836 -30.04 27.81 -49.69
C LEU A 836 -31.34 27.02 -49.88
N THR A 837 -32.29 27.14 -48.95
CA THR A 837 -33.54 26.35 -48.95
C THR A 837 -34.76 27.14 -49.41
N ASN A 838 -34.62 28.43 -49.65
CA ASN A 838 -35.69 29.37 -49.96
C ASN A 838 -36.85 29.35 -48.93
N THR A 839 -36.52 29.01 -47.69
CA THR A 839 -37.41 29.10 -46.54
C THR A 839 -37.30 30.48 -45.90
N VAL A 840 -38.32 30.87 -45.16
CA VAL A 840 -38.42 32.21 -44.58
C VAL A 840 -38.47 32.07 -43.05
N GLY A 841 -37.69 32.87 -42.35
CA GLY A 841 -37.73 33.00 -40.90
C GLY A 841 -39.12 33.37 -40.40
N SER A 842 -39.65 32.61 -39.44
CA SER A 842 -40.93 32.91 -38.79
C SER A 842 -40.91 32.48 -37.32
N ILE A 843 -41.65 33.20 -36.48
CA ILE A 843 -41.88 32.90 -35.04
C ILE A 843 -43.36 33.02 -34.67
N ALA A 844 -44.25 32.76 -35.62
CA ALA A 844 -45.70 32.98 -35.48
C ALA A 844 -46.35 32.23 -34.29
N GLU A 845 -45.76 31.10 -33.90
CA GLU A 845 -46.26 30.32 -32.76
C GLU A 845 -45.80 30.80 -31.39
N SER A 846 -44.77 31.67 -31.33
CA SER A 846 -44.28 32.21 -30.07
C SER A 846 -45.40 32.97 -29.34
N ALA A 847 -45.50 32.78 -28.02
CA ALA A 847 -46.59 33.33 -27.22
C ALA A 847 -46.68 34.86 -27.32
N LYS A 848 -45.52 35.53 -27.40
CA LYS A 848 -45.38 36.97 -27.61
C LYS A 848 -43.94 37.33 -27.95
N VAL A 849 -43.76 38.53 -28.50
CA VAL A 849 -42.46 39.18 -28.69
C VAL A 849 -42.31 40.33 -27.69
N ILE A 850 -41.24 40.32 -26.91
CA ILE A 850 -40.80 41.44 -26.06
C ILE A 850 -39.56 42.06 -26.71
N ALA A 851 -39.76 43.13 -27.48
CA ALA A 851 -38.71 43.83 -28.21
C ALA A 851 -38.15 45.01 -27.40
N ASN A 852 -37.18 44.75 -26.53
CA ASN A 852 -36.42 45.82 -25.85
C ASN A 852 -35.18 46.24 -26.64
N GLY A 853 -34.58 45.32 -27.40
CA GLY A 853 -33.64 45.59 -28.49
C GLY A 853 -34.36 45.81 -29.83
N THR A 854 -33.80 45.28 -30.91
CA THR A 854 -34.38 45.36 -32.26
C THR A 854 -34.99 44.03 -32.69
N PHE A 855 -36.28 44.04 -33.07
CA PHE A 855 -36.91 42.94 -33.80
C PHE A 855 -37.05 43.34 -35.28
N ASP A 856 -36.34 42.64 -36.16
CA ASP A 856 -36.22 43.00 -37.57
C ASP A 856 -36.85 41.94 -38.48
N ILE A 857 -37.84 42.35 -39.26
CA ILE A 857 -38.52 41.52 -40.26
C ILE A 857 -38.24 42.01 -41.68
N SER A 858 -37.38 43.02 -41.87
CA SER A 858 -37.10 43.57 -43.20
C SER A 858 -36.42 42.58 -44.15
N GLY A 859 -35.81 41.53 -43.61
CA GLY A 859 -35.11 40.48 -44.35
C GLY A 859 -35.99 39.34 -44.85
N VAL A 860 -37.28 39.29 -44.53
CA VAL A 860 -38.19 38.24 -45.03
C VAL A 860 -38.81 38.60 -46.39
N THR A 861 -39.34 37.62 -47.11
CA THR A 861 -40.00 37.83 -48.42
C THR A 861 -41.53 37.93 -48.34
N THR A 862 -42.13 37.43 -47.27
CA THR A 862 -43.58 37.49 -46.98
C THR A 862 -43.85 38.31 -45.72
N ASP A 863 -45.11 38.65 -45.48
CA ASP A 863 -45.50 39.33 -44.24
C ASP A 863 -45.27 38.42 -43.03
N THR A 864 -45.09 39.05 -41.86
CA THR A 864 -44.80 38.35 -40.61
C THR A 864 -45.99 38.41 -39.67
N THR A 865 -46.34 37.27 -39.08
CA THR A 865 -47.35 37.19 -38.02
C THR A 865 -46.67 36.87 -36.69
N ILE A 866 -47.10 37.56 -35.63
CA ILE A 866 -46.79 37.24 -34.23
C ILE A 866 -48.09 37.33 -33.40
N LYS A 867 -48.13 36.69 -32.22
CA LYS A 867 -49.33 36.74 -31.37
C LYS A 867 -49.52 38.12 -30.73
N SER A 868 -48.53 38.59 -29.99
CA SER A 868 -48.57 39.87 -29.26
C SER A 868 -47.20 40.56 -29.26
N LEU A 869 -47.19 41.90 -29.15
CA LEU A 869 -45.99 42.74 -29.17
C LEU A 869 -45.89 43.62 -27.91
N SER A 870 -44.72 43.58 -27.27
CA SER A 870 -44.39 44.38 -26.09
C SER A 870 -42.94 44.86 -26.13
N GLY A 871 -42.56 45.73 -25.19
CA GLY A 871 -41.18 46.21 -25.03
C GLY A 871 -40.99 47.69 -25.42
N SER A 872 -39.77 48.18 -25.28
CA SER A 872 -39.42 49.60 -25.46
C SER A 872 -38.43 49.89 -26.58
N GLY A 873 -38.07 48.87 -27.37
CA GLY A 873 -37.02 48.93 -28.39
C GLY A 873 -37.52 49.34 -29.76
N SER A 874 -37.06 48.66 -30.81
CA SER A 874 -37.44 48.96 -32.20
C SER A 874 -37.97 47.72 -32.92
N VAL A 875 -38.98 47.93 -33.74
CA VAL A 875 -39.43 46.97 -34.75
C VAL A 875 -39.14 47.55 -36.14
N VAL A 876 -38.37 46.81 -36.94
CA VAL A 876 -37.98 47.20 -38.30
C VAL A 876 -38.75 46.36 -39.32
N LEU A 877 -39.70 46.99 -40.01
CA LEU A 877 -40.59 46.32 -40.96
C LEU A 877 -39.95 46.15 -42.36
N GLY A 878 -39.11 47.10 -42.78
CA GLY A 878 -38.78 47.24 -44.19
C GLY A 878 -40.05 47.43 -45.02
N ALA A 879 -40.22 46.65 -46.08
CA ALA A 879 -41.42 46.65 -46.91
C ALA A 879 -42.42 45.51 -46.59
N LYS A 880 -42.32 44.91 -45.39
CA LYS A 880 -43.11 43.73 -44.99
C LYS A 880 -44.09 44.09 -43.90
N ASP A 881 -45.28 43.50 -43.96
CA ASP A 881 -46.33 43.82 -43.00
C ASP A 881 -46.17 43.00 -41.72
N LEU A 882 -46.52 43.60 -40.59
CA LEU A 882 -46.60 42.94 -39.30
C LEU A 882 -48.05 42.72 -38.90
N ASN A 883 -48.42 41.45 -38.73
CA ASN A 883 -49.75 41.03 -38.27
C ASN A 883 -49.69 40.60 -36.80
N LEU A 884 -50.54 41.20 -35.96
CA LEU A 884 -50.73 40.81 -34.56
C LEU A 884 -52.00 39.97 -34.44
N SER A 885 -51.85 38.66 -34.25
CA SER A 885 -52.97 37.72 -34.30
C SER A 885 -53.81 37.65 -33.02
N ALA A 886 -53.21 37.96 -31.86
CA ALA A 886 -53.85 37.88 -30.55
C ALA A 886 -53.18 38.88 -29.56
N ALA A 887 -53.18 40.16 -29.91
CA ALA A 887 -52.48 41.19 -29.14
C ALA A 887 -53.05 41.35 -27.74
N ASN A 888 -52.21 41.52 -26.72
CA ASN A 888 -52.67 41.74 -25.34
C ASN A 888 -51.65 42.55 -24.51
N ASP A 889 -50.79 43.34 -25.16
CA ASP A 889 -49.64 43.98 -24.51
C ASP A 889 -49.47 45.47 -24.89
N THR A 890 -48.52 46.13 -24.22
CA THR A 890 -48.07 47.50 -24.50
C THR A 890 -46.69 47.51 -25.14
N PHE A 891 -46.57 48.19 -26.28
CA PHE A 891 -45.30 48.51 -26.92
C PHE A 891 -45.03 50.01 -26.80
N SER A 892 -43.93 50.35 -26.14
CA SER A 892 -43.47 51.73 -25.91
C SER A 892 -42.36 52.17 -26.85
N GLY A 893 -41.89 51.25 -27.69
CA GLY A 893 -40.84 51.49 -28.67
C GLY A 893 -41.34 52.12 -29.98
N VAL A 894 -40.52 52.02 -31.01
CA VAL A 894 -40.81 52.54 -32.36
C VAL A 894 -40.97 51.40 -33.36
N ILE A 895 -42.12 51.34 -34.04
CA ILE A 895 -42.31 50.55 -35.25
C ILE A 895 -42.00 51.45 -36.47
N GLY A 896 -41.10 51.02 -37.35
CA GLY A 896 -40.67 51.81 -38.52
C GLY A 896 -40.53 50.97 -39.80
N GLY A 897 -40.58 51.64 -40.96
CA GLY A 897 -40.49 51.03 -42.29
C GLY A 897 -41.66 51.43 -43.20
N THR A 898 -41.71 50.89 -44.42
CA THR A 898 -42.80 51.15 -45.37
C THR A 898 -43.93 50.11 -45.27
N GLY A 899 -43.74 49.02 -44.55
CA GLY A 899 -44.75 47.99 -44.29
C GLY A 899 -45.92 48.46 -43.42
N ALA A 900 -47.00 47.70 -43.47
CA ALA A 900 -48.23 47.91 -42.72
C ALA A 900 -48.18 47.28 -41.32
N LEU A 901 -49.06 47.77 -40.43
CA LEU A 901 -49.38 47.13 -39.16
C LEU A 901 -50.85 46.69 -39.18
N THR A 902 -51.09 45.39 -38.99
CA THR A 902 -52.44 44.84 -38.90
C THR A 902 -52.68 44.24 -37.52
N LEU A 903 -53.63 44.78 -36.77
CA LEU A 903 -54.21 44.16 -35.60
C LEU A 903 -55.36 43.26 -36.04
N VAL A 904 -55.17 41.95 -35.95
CA VAL A 904 -56.18 40.96 -36.36
C VAL A 904 -57.22 40.77 -35.26
N SER A 905 -56.79 40.63 -34.01
CA SER A 905 -57.65 40.52 -32.82
C SER A 905 -56.90 40.90 -31.53
N GLY A 906 -57.63 41.09 -30.44
CA GLY A 906 -57.07 41.42 -29.12
C GLY A 906 -56.89 42.93 -28.88
N SER A 907 -56.15 43.31 -27.83
CA SER A 907 -55.86 44.70 -27.49
C SER A 907 -54.36 45.00 -27.53
N GLN A 908 -53.94 45.86 -28.46
CA GLN A 908 -52.56 46.36 -28.53
C GLN A 908 -52.52 47.82 -28.06
N THR A 909 -51.67 48.10 -27.08
CA THR A 909 -51.35 49.50 -26.73
C THR A 909 -50.06 49.93 -27.42
N LEU A 910 -50.08 51.08 -28.08
CA LEU A 910 -48.88 51.77 -28.56
C LEU A 910 -48.70 53.03 -27.74
N SER A 911 -47.59 53.14 -27.01
CA SER A 911 -47.25 54.34 -26.24
C SER A 911 -46.07 55.15 -26.78
N GLY A 912 -45.31 54.56 -27.70
CA GLY A 912 -44.26 55.24 -28.47
C GLY A 912 -44.77 55.81 -29.79
N ALA A 913 -44.05 56.78 -30.34
CA ALA A 913 -44.32 57.35 -31.65
C ALA A 913 -43.86 56.40 -32.77
N ASN A 914 -44.79 55.89 -33.57
CA ASN A 914 -44.46 54.97 -34.66
C ASN A 914 -44.33 55.72 -35.98
N THR A 915 -43.34 55.33 -36.78
CA THR A 915 -42.92 56.04 -38.00
C THR A 915 -43.06 55.17 -39.25
N TYR A 916 -43.83 54.08 -39.19
CA TYR A 916 -44.11 53.26 -40.36
C TYR A 916 -45.09 53.97 -41.29
N SER A 917 -44.88 53.84 -42.61
CA SER A 917 -45.69 54.55 -43.61
C SER A 917 -46.75 53.68 -44.28
N GLY A 918 -46.78 52.36 -44.00
CA GLY A 918 -47.82 51.47 -44.51
C GLY A 918 -49.19 51.74 -43.87
N ILE A 919 -50.17 50.91 -44.21
CA ILE A 919 -51.54 51.05 -43.68
C ILE A 919 -51.57 50.55 -42.23
N THR A 920 -52.33 51.21 -41.36
CA THR A 920 -52.72 50.65 -40.06
C THR A 920 -54.10 50.03 -40.22
N THR A 921 -54.24 48.71 -40.02
CA THR A 921 -55.51 48.01 -40.10
C THR A 921 -55.87 47.41 -38.75
N ILE A 922 -57.10 47.65 -38.30
CA ILE A 922 -57.70 47.01 -37.13
C ILE A 922 -58.86 46.18 -37.64
N THR A 923 -58.62 44.89 -37.84
CA THR A 923 -59.64 43.95 -38.34
C THR A 923 -60.69 43.70 -37.26
N ASP A 924 -60.24 43.45 -36.03
CA ASP A 924 -61.05 43.27 -34.82
C ASP A 924 -60.21 43.67 -33.59
N GLY A 925 -60.84 43.79 -32.42
CA GLY A 925 -60.15 44.13 -31.17
C GLY A 925 -59.96 45.64 -30.95
N THR A 926 -58.88 46.04 -30.26
CA THR A 926 -58.60 47.44 -29.89
C THR A 926 -57.13 47.82 -30.14
N LEU A 927 -56.90 48.84 -30.95
CA LEU A 927 -55.62 49.55 -30.98
C LEU A 927 -55.74 50.79 -30.09
N PHE A 928 -55.09 50.76 -28.93
CA PHE A 928 -55.10 51.84 -27.96
C PHE A 928 -53.82 52.68 -28.09
N LEU A 929 -53.97 53.98 -28.36
CA LEU A 929 -52.86 54.93 -28.28
C LEU A 929 -52.85 55.57 -26.88
N SER A 930 -51.70 55.49 -26.22
CA SER A 930 -51.50 56.10 -24.90
C SER A 930 -50.25 56.98 -24.87
N GLY A 931 -50.19 57.99 -24.00
CA GLY A 931 -48.99 58.83 -23.88
C GLY A 931 -48.63 59.52 -25.20
N SER A 932 -47.44 59.20 -25.74
CA SER A 932 -46.92 59.66 -27.03
C SER A 932 -47.25 58.72 -28.21
N GLY A 933 -48.13 57.75 -28.01
CA GLY A 933 -48.58 56.80 -29.02
C GLY A 933 -49.04 57.50 -30.29
N SER A 934 -48.47 57.13 -31.44
CA SER A 934 -48.84 57.72 -32.73
C SER A 934 -48.81 56.70 -33.86
N VAL A 935 -49.69 56.90 -34.86
CA VAL A 935 -49.71 56.22 -36.16
C VAL A 935 -49.80 57.24 -37.31
N SER A 936 -49.38 58.48 -37.09
CA SER A 936 -49.57 59.61 -38.02
C SER A 936 -48.97 59.43 -39.41
N ASP A 937 -47.87 58.68 -39.50
CA ASP A 937 -47.17 58.47 -40.75
C ASP A 937 -47.82 57.39 -41.62
N SER A 938 -48.72 56.58 -41.03
CA SER A 938 -49.47 55.54 -41.75
C SER A 938 -50.20 56.15 -42.95
N ALA A 939 -50.18 55.45 -44.08
CA ALA A 939 -50.84 55.92 -45.30
C ALA A 939 -52.35 56.10 -45.10
N LYS A 940 -52.93 55.29 -44.21
CA LYS A 940 -54.37 55.18 -43.94
C LYS A 940 -54.59 54.38 -42.65
N LEU A 941 -55.65 54.73 -41.93
CA LEU A 941 -56.20 53.93 -40.83
C LEU A 941 -57.50 53.24 -41.26
N VAL A 942 -57.55 51.91 -41.16
CA VAL A 942 -58.74 51.09 -41.36
C VAL A 942 -59.24 50.58 -40.01
N ALA A 943 -60.25 51.21 -39.43
CA ALA A 943 -60.83 50.87 -38.13
C ALA A 943 -62.10 50.03 -38.29
N ASN A 944 -61.96 48.70 -38.42
CA ASN A 944 -63.11 47.78 -38.37
C ASN A 944 -63.38 47.27 -36.95
N GLY A 945 -62.35 47.19 -36.10
CA GLY A 945 -62.46 47.05 -34.64
C GLY A 945 -62.52 48.42 -33.94
N THR A 946 -61.84 48.56 -32.81
CA THR A 946 -61.77 49.81 -32.03
C THR A 946 -60.42 50.50 -32.20
N PHE A 947 -60.41 51.75 -32.65
CA PHE A 947 -59.27 52.66 -32.52
C PHE A 947 -59.52 53.60 -31.35
N ASP A 948 -58.76 53.47 -30.27
CA ASP A 948 -58.96 54.23 -29.04
C ASP A 948 -57.77 55.17 -28.82
N ILE A 949 -58.02 56.48 -28.80
CA ILE A 949 -57.02 57.52 -28.56
C ILE A 949 -57.23 58.22 -27.21
N SER A 950 -58.14 57.73 -26.38
CA SER A 950 -58.51 58.37 -25.11
C SER A 950 -57.36 58.43 -24.09
N GLY A 951 -56.32 57.62 -24.28
CA GLY A 951 -55.10 57.63 -23.45
C GLY A 951 -53.97 58.50 -23.99
N ALA A 952 -54.10 59.09 -25.18
CA ALA A 952 -53.07 59.95 -25.76
C ALA A 952 -52.95 61.27 -24.96
N THR A 953 -51.77 61.89 -24.99
CA THR A 953 -51.49 63.15 -24.26
C THR A 953 -51.56 64.40 -25.14
N SER A 954 -51.81 64.23 -26.43
CA SER A 954 -51.97 65.31 -27.42
C SER A 954 -52.95 64.88 -28.50
N ALA A 955 -53.34 65.81 -29.38
CA ALA A 955 -54.15 65.49 -30.56
C ALA A 955 -53.47 64.43 -31.42
N VAL A 956 -54.25 63.49 -31.96
CA VAL A 956 -53.77 62.41 -32.81
C VAL A 956 -54.03 62.76 -34.26
N ASN A 957 -53.04 62.50 -35.12
CA ASN A 957 -53.16 62.67 -36.56
C ASN A 957 -53.26 61.31 -37.25
N VAL A 958 -54.12 61.21 -38.26
CA VAL A 958 -54.11 60.13 -39.25
C VAL A 958 -54.30 60.74 -40.63
N LYS A 959 -53.76 60.12 -41.68
CA LYS A 959 -53.91 60.67 -43.04
C LYS A 959 -55.34 60.55 -43.54
N SER A 960 -55.87 59.34 -43.53
CA SER A 960 -57.22 59.01 -43.99
C SER A 960 -57.85 57.96 -43.08
N LEU A 961 -59.17 58.02 -42.89
CA LEU A 961 -59.92 57.13 -42.01
C LEU A 961 -60.97 56.33 -42.80
N SER A 962 -60.98 55.01 -42.64
CA SER A 962 -62.01 54.13 -43.18
C SER A 962 -62.40 53.02 -42.22
N GLY A 963 -63.45 52.27 -42.54
CA GLY A 963 -63.89 51.10 -41.79
C GLY A 963 -65.27 51.29 -41.17
N SER A 964 -65.72 50.28 -40.43
CA SER A 964 -67.08 50.20 -39.86
C SER A 964 -67.10 50.09 -38.33
N GLY A 965 -65.95 50.22 -37.67
CA GLY A 965 -65.78 49.98 -36.24
C GLY A 965 -66.03 51.21 -35.36
N LEU A 966 -65.37 51.24 -34.20
CA LEU A 966 -65.43 52.34 -33.23
C LEU A 966 -64.13 53.15 -33.27
N VAL A 967 -64.25 54.47 -33.33
CA VAL A 967 -63.17 55.40 -32.98
C VAL A 967 -63.54 56.05 -31.65
N ASN A 968 -62.79 55.76 -30.58
CA ASN A 968 -62.98 56.36 -29.26
C ASN A 968 -61.99 57.50 -29.04
N LEU A 969 -62.49 58.73 -29.01
CA LEU A 969 -61.67 59.94 -28.83
C LEU A 969 -61.28 60.17 -27.37
N GLY A 970 -62.11 59.76 -26.41
CA GLY A 970 -62.02 60.29 -25.05
C GLY A 970 -62.07 61.82 -25.06
N SER A 971 -61.12 62.49 -24.44
CA SER A 971 -60.97 63.96 -24.49
C SER A 971 -60.03 64.46 -25.59
N GLN A 972 -59.51 63.58 -26.46
CA GLN A 972 -58.45 63.91 -27.41
C GLN A 972 -59.00 64.18 -28.81
N ASP A 973 -58.42 65.17 -29.49
CA ASP A 973 -58.81 65.52 -30.85
C ASP A 973 -58.19 64.57 -31.89
N LEU A 974 -58.95 64.28 -32.95
CA LEU A 974 -58.47 63.52 -34.11
C LEU A 974 -58.44 64.40 -35.35
N THR A 975 -57.26 64.52 -35.97
CA THR A 975 -57.07 65.26 -37.22
C THR A 975 -56.83 64.33 -38.39
N LEU A 976 -57.62 64.50 -39.46
CA LEU A 976 -57.48 63.87 -40.76
C LEU A 976 -56.69 64.79 -41.69
N THR A 977 -55.44 64.43 -42.00
CA THR A 977 -54.51 65.35 -42.66
C THR A 977 -54.51 65.26 -44.19
N ALA A 978 -54.96 64.15 -44.77
CA ALA A 978 -54.97 63.89 -46.21
C ALA A 978 -56.02 62.83 -46.56
N ALA A 979 -57.29 63.10 -46.22
CA ALA A 979 -58.35 62.10 -46.30
C ALA A 979 -58.71 61.73 -47.74
N ASN A 980 -59.10 60.47 -47.97
CA ASN A 980 -59.58 60.02 -49.27
C ASN A 980 -60.54 58.81 -49.17
N ASP A 981 -61.18 58.62 -48.02
CA ASP A 981 -61.92 57.39 -47.72
C ASP A 981 -63.29 57.65 -47.08
N ASP A 982 -64.05 56.57 -46.93
CA ASP A 982 -65.35 56.52 -46.24
C ASP A 982 -65.23 55.75 -44.93
N PHE A 983 -65.77 56.35 -43.86
CA PHE A 983 -65.92 55.73 -42.55
C PHE A 983 -67.42 55.54 -42.25
N ALA A 984 -67.82 54.28 -42.20
CA ALA A 984 -69.19 53.83 -41.93
C ALA A 984 -69.43 53.48 -40.46
N GLY A 985 -68.39 53.57 -39.62
CA GLY A 985 -68.44 53.25 -38.20
C GLY A 985 -68.96 54.37 -37.32
N VAL A 986 -68.68 54.28 -36.02
CA VAL A 986 -69.04 55.27 -35.01
C VAL A 986 -67.78 55.95 -34.49
N ILE A 987 -67.75 57.29 -34.52
CA ILE A 987 -66.79 58.11 -33.77
C ILE A 987 -67.48 58.58 -32.49
N GLY A 988 -66.88 58.37 -31.31
CA GLY A 988 -67.44 58.74 -30.00
C GLY A 988 -66.44 59.44 -29.09
N GLY A 989 -66.92 60.15 -28.06
CA GLY A 989 -66.09 60.88 -27.08
C GLY A 989 -66.39 62.39 -27.00
N ASN A 990 -65.51 63.14 -26.37
CA ASN A 990 -65.61 64.59 -26.17
C ASN A 990 -64.62 65.41 -27.02
N GLY A 991 -63.62 64.78 -27.64
CA GLY A 991 -62.65 65.46 -28.50
C GLY A 991 -63.24 65.94 -29.82
N ASP A 992 -62.53 66.88 -30.45
CA ASP A 992 -62.87 67.47 -31.74
C ASP A 992 -62.41 66.57 -32.91
N ILE A 993 -63.14 66.63 -34.03
CA ILE A 993 -62.75 66.02 -35.30
C ILE A 993 -62.34 67.11 -36.28
N THR A 994 -61.10 67.10 -36.75
CA THR A 994 -60.60 68.08 -37.72
C THR A 994 -60.28 67.42 -39.07
N LEU A 995 -60.86 67.91 -40.17
CA LEU A 995 -60.41 67.63 -41.53
C LEU A 995 -59.53 68.77 -42.03
N SER A 996 -58.25 68.50 -42.29
CA SER A 996 -57.30 69.51 -42.76
C SER A 996 -57.16 69.55 -44.28
N ALA A 997 -57.27 68.41 -44.97
CA ALA A 997 -57.22 68.32 -46.42
C ALA A 997 -57.81 66.99 -46.93
N GLY A 998 -58.06 66.90 -48.23
CA GLY A 998 -58.56 65.70 -48.89
C GLY A 998 -60.08 65.60 -48.89
N THR A 999 -60.64 64.42 -49.15
CA THR A 999 -62.08 64.14 -49.07
C THR A 999 -62.34 62.99 -48.08
N GLN A 1000 -63.02 63.27 -46.98
CA GLN A 1000 -63.49 62.24 -46.04
C GLN A 1000 -64.99 62.08 -46.20
N THR A 1001 -65.49 60.85 -46.23
CA THR A 1001 -66.92 60.56 -46.11
C THR A 1001 -67.24 60.00 -44.73
N PHE A 1002 -68.27 60.52 -44.09
CA PHE A 1002 -68.90 59.95 -42.89
C PHE A 1002 -70.28 59.42 -43.27
N SER A 1003 -70.36 58.09 -43.37
CA SER A 1003 -71.56 57.35 -43.71
C SER A 1003 -72.18 56.59 -42.54
N GLY A 1004 -71.51 56.58 -41.38
CA GLY A 1004 -72.01 56.05 -40.12
C GLY A 1004 -72.65 57.09 -39.19
N ALA A 1005 -73.27 56.61 -38.12
CA ALA A 1005 -73.86 57.45 -37.07
C ALA A 1005 -72.82 57.76 -35.98
N ASN A 1006 -72.30 58.99 -35.97
CA ASN A 1006 -71.32 59.43 -34.98
C ASN A 1006 -71.98 59.94 -33.70
N THR A 1007 -71.26 59.84 -32.58
CA THR A 1007 -71.75 60.16 -31.22
C THR A 1007 -70.80 61.06 -30.41
N TYR A 1008 -69.69 61.53 -31.01
CA TYR A 1008 -68.80 62.48 -30.35
C TYR A 1008 -69.52 63.81 -30.07
N THR A 1009 -69.07 64.52 -29.03
CA THR A 1009 -69.67 65.77 -28.55
C THR A 1009 -68.79 66.99 -28.77
N GLY A 1010 -67.54 66.81 -29.20
CA GLY A 1010 -66.66 67.89 -29.65
C GLY A 1010 -67.07 68.46 -31.00
N GLN A 1011 -66.40 69.52 -31.43
CA GLN A 1011 -66.67 70.19 -32.69
C GLN A 1011 -66.21 69.37 -33.89
N THR A 1012 -66.94 69.50 -35.00
CA THR A 1012 -66.42 69.13 -36.33
C THR A 1012 -65.77 70.34 -36.99
N LEU A 1013 -64.47 70.31 -37.22
CA LEU A 1013 -63.72 71.38 -37.90
C LEU A 1013 -63.34 70.93 -39.31
N VAL A 1014 -63.89 71.57 -40.34
CA VAL A 1014 -63.47 71.38 -41.72
C VAL A 1014 -62.55 72.55 -42.09
N ASN A 1015 -61.26 72.38 -41.82
CA ASN A 1015 -60.24 73.41 -42.03
C ASN A 1015 -59.71 73.44 -43.47
N GLY A 1016 -59.86 72.33 -44.21
CA GLY A 1016 -59.55 72.25 -45.64
C GLY A 1016 -60.07 70.94 -46.25
N GLY A 1017 -60.18 70.90 -47.58
CA GLY A 1017 -60.76 69.73 -48.27
C GLY A 1017 -62.28 69.65 -48.21
N THR A 1018 -62.84 68.44 -48.37
CA THR A 1018 -64.28 68.17 -48.42
C THR A 1018 -64.68 67.09 -47.42
N LEU A 1019 -65.52 67.44 -46.44
CA LEU A 1019 -66.20 66.46 -45.61
C LEU A 1019 -67.55 66.11 -46.25
N VAL A 1020 -67.75 64.86 -46.63
CA VAL A 1020 -69.01 64.35 -47.18
C VAL A 1020 -69.79 63.66 -46.08
N VAL A 1021 -71.08 63.94 -45.95
CA VAL A 1021 -71.97 63.30 -44.98
C VAL A 1021 -73.14 62.66 -45.69
N THR A 1022 -73.36 61.37 -45.45
CA THR A 1022 -74.49 60.60 -46.03
C THR A 1022 -75.42 60.02 -44.96
N HIS A 1023 -75.12 60.22 -43.67
CA HIS A 1023 -75.91 59.73 -42.54
C HIS A 1023 -76.36 60.88 -41.64
N ASN A 1024 -77.57 60.82 -41.09
CA ASN A 1024 -78.17 61.93 -40.33
C ASN A 1024 -77.36 62.32 -39.07
N GLY A 1025 -76.78 61.34 -38.38
CA GLY A 1025 -75.82 61.54 -37.29
C GLY A 1025 -74.33 61.64 -37.69
N GLY A 1026 -74.00 61.89 -38.97
CA GLY A 1026 -72.60 61.86 -39.42
C GLY A 1026 -71.70 62.97 -38.85
N LEU A 1027 -72.28 64.05 -38.31
CA LEU A 1027 -71.55 65.19 -37.72
C LEU A 1027 -71.43 65.12 -36.18
N GLY A 1028 -71.81 63.99 -35.56
CA GLY A 1028 -71.77 63.84 -34.11
C GLY A 1028 -72.98 64.44 -33.41
N ALA A 1029 -72.82 64.74 -32.11
CA ALA A 1029 -73.85 65.33 -31.28
C ALA A 1029 -73.91 66.85 -31.45
N THR A 1030 -75.12 67.40 -31.39
CA THR A 1030 -75.39 68.77 -31.83
C THR A 1030 -74.93 69.88 -30.88
N THR A 1031 -74.16 69.57 -29.84
CA THR A 1031 -73.84 70.52 -28.77
C THR A 1031 -72.73 71.49 -29.16
N ALA A 1032 -71.71 71.02 -29.87
CA ALA A 1032 -70.54 71.82 -30.22
C ALA A 1032 -70.61 72.41 -31.64
N GLY A 1033 -71.35 71.76 -32.54
CA GLY A 1033 -71.54 72.24 -33.91
C GLY A 1033 -70.39 71.89 -34.86
N THR A 1034 -70.52 72.36 -36.09
CA THR A 1034 -69.56 72.15 -37.18
C THR A 1034 -69.09 73.50 -37.73
N SER A 1035 -67.78 73.70 -37.87
CA SER A 1035 -67.21 74.90 -38.48
C SER A 1035 -66.50 74.58 -39.79
N ILE A 1036 -66.68 75.43 -40.81
CA ILE A 1036 -66.14 75.24 -42.16
C ILE A 1036 -65.32 76.47 -42.54
N ALA A 1037 -64.02 76.29 -42.68
CA ALA A 1037 -63.05 77.37 -42.96
C ALA A 1037 -62.97 77.73 -44.44
N ALA A 1038 -62.26 78.80 -44.75
CA ALA A 1038 -62.01 79.28 -46.11
C ALA A 1038 -61.42 78.18 -47.01
N GLY A 1039 -62.07 77.91 -48.14
CA GLY A 1039 -61.63 76.88 -49.09
C GLY A 1039 -61.97 75.45 -48.71
N ALA A 1040 -62.62 75.22 -47.57
CA ALA A 1040 -63.14 73.92 -47.15
C ALA A 1040 -64.62 73.73 -47.54
N THR A 1041 -65.06 72.48 -47.64
CA THR A 1041 -66.42 72.12 -48.07
C THR A 1041 -67.05 71.07 -47.14
N LEU A 1042 -68.30 71.29 -46.73
CA LEU A 1042 -69.17 70.25 -46.17
C LEU A 1042 -70.22 69.88 -47.22
N ASP A 1043 -70.23 68.63 -47.68
CA ASP A 1043 -71.14 68.11 -48.70
C ASP A 1043 -72.16 67.14 -48.09
N LEU A 1044 -73.40 67.58 -47.97
CA LEU A 1044 -74.52 66.76 -47.52
C LEU A 1044 -75.10 66.02 -48.73
N LYS A 1045 -75.03 64.69 -48.75
CA LYS A 1045 -75.49 63.87 -49.87
C LYS A 1045 -76.70 63.01 -49.49
N ASN A 1046 -77.88 63.43 -49.95
CA ASN A 1046 -79.15 62.75 -49.74
C ASN A 1046 -79.45 62.46 -48.26
N VAL A 1047 -79.22 63.46 -47.41
CA VAL A 1047 -79.29 63.31 -45.95
C VAL A 1047 -80.02 64.48 -45.31
N THR A 1048 -80.79 64.18 -44.26
CA THR A 1048 -81.34 65.20 -43.35
C THR A 1048 -80.48 65.23 -42.10
N ILE A 1049 -79.84 66.37 -41.84
CA ILE A 1049 -79.13 66.66 -40.60
C ILE A 1049 -80.09 67.41 -39.68
N ASP A 1050 -80.20 66.96 -38.43
CA ASP A 1050 -81.10 67.53 -37.43
C ASP A 1050 -80.56 68.88 -36.90
N ALA A 1051 -80.62 69.15 -35.59
CA ALA A 1051 -80.36 70.46 -34.99
C ALA A 1051 -78.86 70.88 -34.95
N GLU A 1052 -78.03 70.35 -35.85
CA GLU A 1052 -76.59 70.65 -35.90
C GLU A 1052 -76.32 72.10 -36.32
N SER A 1053 -75.63 72.86 -35.47
CA SER A 1053 -75.26 74.23 -35.77
C SER A 1053 -74.05 74.28 -36.71
N ILE A 1054 -74.15 74.99 -37.83
CA ILE A 1054 -73.05 75.17 -38.80
C ILE A 1054 -72.51 76.59 -38.74
N ASN A 1055 -71.20 76.76 -38.52
CA ASN A 1055 -70.49 78.02 -38.68
C ASN A 1055 -69.72 78.06 -40.01
N LEU A 1056 -70.13 78.94 -40.94
CA LEU A 1056 -69.44 79.18 -42.20
C LEU A 1056 -68.46 80.35 -42.04
N ALA A 1057 -67.17 80.05 -41.98
CA ALA A 1057 -66.07 81.01 -41.92
C ALA A 1057 -65.36 81.05 -43.28
N ALA A 1058 -66.05 81.57 -44.30
CA ALA A 1058 -65.69 81.54 -45.73
C ALA A 1058 -65.66 80.14 -46.40
N GLY A 1059 -66.21 79.14 -45.72
CA GLY A 1059 -66.39 77.79 -46.25
C GLY A 1059 -67.57 77.62 -47.20
N THR A 1060 -67.66 76.43 -47.79
CA THR A 1060 -68.77 76.01 -48.66
C THR A 1060 -69.63 74.95 -47.98
N LEU A 1061 -70.93 75.22 -47.81
CA LEU A 1061 -71.93 74.17 -47.56
C LEU A 1061 -72.49 73.73 -48.91
N THR A 1062 -72.50 72.44 -49.20
CA THR A 1062 -72.97 71.93 -50.48
C THR A 1062 -73.87 70.71 -50.38
N THR A 1063 -74.62 70.49 -51.45
CA THR A 1063 -75.33 69.23 -51.71
C THR A 1063 -75.07 68.86 -53.16
N THR A 1064 -74.20 67.88 -53.37
CA THR A 1064 -73.81 67.49 -54.74
C THR A 1064 -74.69 66.40 -55.34
N SER A 1065 -75.42 65.64 -54.52
CA SER A 1065 -76.33 64.58 -54.98
C SER A 1065 -77.59 64.46 -54.12
N GLY A 1066 -78.72 64.16 -54.76
CA GLY A 1066 -80.00 63.96 -54.06
C GLY A 1066 -80.57 65.24 -53.45
N ALA A 1067 -81.52 65.06 -52.52
CA ALA A 1067 -82.09 66.13 -51.73
C ALA A 1067 -81.58 66.02 -50.29
N SER A 1068 -81.00 67.10 -49.76
CA SER A 1068 -80.51 67.17 -48.38
C SER A 1068 -81.21 68.27 -47.60
N SER A 1069 -81.25 68.15 -46.29
CA SER A 1069 -81.85 69.15 -45.40
C SER A 1069 -81.01 69.37 -44.14
N LEU A 1070 -80.98 70.59 -43.63
CA LEU A 1070 -80.34 70.97 -42.37
C LEU A 1070 -81.35 71.73 -41.49
N VAL A 1071 -81.59 71.24 -40.27
CA VAL A 1071 -82.54 71.86 -39.33
C VAL A 1071 -81.86 72.85 -38.39
N GLY A 1072 -80.59 72.63 -38.03
CA GLY A 1072 -79.85 73.51 -37.12
C GLY A 1072 -79.52 74.89 -37.70
N SER A 1073 -79.12 75.81 -36.82
CA SER A 1073 -78.79 77.19 -37.17
C SER A 1073 -77.52 77.29 -38.01
N ILE A 1074 -77.47 78.27 -38.90
CA ILE A 1074 -76.25 78.62 -39.65
C ILE A 1074 -75.76 79.98 -39.17
N SER A 1075 -74.51 80.06 -38.76
CA SER A 1075 -73.82 81.31 -38.42
C SER A 1075 -72.77 81.62 -39.49
N LEU A 1076 -72.71 82.86 -39.96
CA LEU A 1076 -71.69 83.35 -40.87
C LEU A 1076 -70.67 84.15 -40.07
N SER A 1077 -69.40 83.76 -40.19
CA SER A 1077 -68.27 84.50 -39.63
C SER A 1077 -67.41 85.18 -40.70
N ASP A 1078 -67.70 84.92 -41.99
CA ASP A 1078 -67.14 85.55 -43.18
C ASP A 1078 -68.07 85.27 -44.39
N ASP A 1079 -67.83 85.87 -45.55
CA ASP A 1079 -68.60 85.64 -46.78
C ASP A 1079 -68.56 84.16 -47.19
N ALA A 1080 -69.72 83.52 -47.30
CA ALA A 1080 -69.81 82.07 -47.45
C ALA A 1080 -70.48 81.63 -48.76
N THR A 1081 -70.22 80.38 -49.15
CA THR A 1081 -70.85 79.77 -50.33
C THR A 1081 -71.83 78.67 -49.93
N ILE A 1082 -73.02 78.68 -50.54
CA ILE A 1082 -73.96 77.56 -50.49
C ILE A 1082 -74.13 77.02 -51.91
N ALA A 1083 -73.66 75.80 -52.17
CA ALA A 1083 -73.72 75.19 -53.50
C ALA A 1083 -74.75 74.05 -53.55
N VAL A 1084 -75.63 74.05 -54.56
CA VAL A 1084 -76.62 72.98 -54.74
C VAL A 1084 -76.51 72.47 -56.17
N SER A 1085 -75.77 71.39 -56.39
CA SER A 1085 -75.72 70.69 -57.68
C SER A 1085 -76.55 69.40 -57.70
N GLY A 1086 -76.98 68.91 -56.53
CA GLY A 1086 -78.05 67.92 -56.38
C GLY A 1086 -79.43 68.50 -56.71
N THR A 1087 -80.50 67.84 -56.25
CA THR A 1087 -81.87 68.30 -56.54
C THR A 1087 -82.31 69.45 -55.65
N GLN A 1088 -82.03 69.37 -54.34
CA GLN A 1088 -82.45 70.37 -53.35
C GLN A 1088 -81.56 70.37 -52.10
N LEU A 1089 -81.31 71.55 -51.53
CA LEU A 1089 -80.83 71.74 -50.16
C LEU A 1089 -81.84 72.61 -49.40
N THR A 1090 -82.43 72.07 -48.34
CA THR A 1090 -83.38 72.79 -47.47
C THR A 1090 -82.71 73.21 -46.17
N LEU A 1091 -82.74 74.49 -45.84
CA LEU A 1091 -82.18 75.06 -44.62
C LEU A 1091 -83.34 75.59 -43.76
N SER A 1092 -83.64 74.88 -42.68
CA SER A 1092 -84.79 75.15 -41.80
C SER A 1092 -84.42 75.83 -40.48
N GLY A 1093 -83.13 76.03 -40.22
CA GLY A 1093 -82.66 76.80 -39.07
C GLY A 1093 -82.40 78.26 -39.42
N ALA A 1094 -82.34 79.11 -38.39
CA ALA A 1094 -82.02 80.52 -38.56
C ALA A 1094 -80.61 80.70 -39.15
N ILE A 1095 -80.51 81.55 -40.19
CA ILE A 1095 -79.23 81.98 -40.76
C ILE A 1095 -78.89 83.36 -40.16
N SER A 1096 -77.72 83.49 -39.53
CA SER A 1096 -77.30 84.71 -38.81
C SER A 1096 -75.85 85.07 -39.11
N GLY A 1097 -75.48 86.35 -38.94
CA GLY A 1097 -74.14 86.88 -39.25
C GLY A 1097 -74.25 88.24 -39.93
N ILE A 1098 -73.88 89.31 -39.21
CA ILE A 1098 -74.06 90.68 -39.70
C ILE A 1098 -72.90 91.08 -40.64
N GLY A 1099 -73.23 91.57 -41.84
CA GLY A 1099 -72.25 92.11 -42.78
C GLY A 1099 -71.52 91.09 -43.66
N PHE A 1100 -72.01 89.86 -43.75
CA PHE A 1100 -71.46 88.80 -44.62
C PHE A 1100 -72.47 88.37 -45.69
N ASP A 1101 -71.99 88.14 -46.91
CA ASP A 1101 -72.78 87.68 -48.04
C ASP A 1101 -72.88 86.14 -48.11
N ILE A 1102 -74.01 85.63 -48.61
CA ILE A 1102 -74.16 84.23 -49.03
C ILE A 1102 -74.20 84.18 -50.54
N THR A 1103 -73.24 83.48 -51.13
CA THR A 1103 -73.24 83.18 -52.57
C THR A 1103 -73.88 81.83 -52.83
N LYS A 1104 -75.01 81.81 -53.54
CA LYS A 1104 -75.66 80.56 -54.00
C LYS A 1104 -75.07 80.11 -55.34
N ASN A 1105 -74.53 78.90 -55.36
CA ASN A 1105 -73.99 78.24 -56.57
C ASN A 1105 -74.78 76.98 -56.94
N GLY A 1106 -74.65 76.52 -58.20
CA GLY A 1106 -75.26 75.28 -58.70
C GLY A 1106 -76.71 75.40 -59.22
N SER A 1107 -77.16 74.39 -59.98
CA SER A 1107 -78.46 74.37 -60.67
C SER A 1107 -79.65 73.88 -59.82
N GLY A 1108 -79.39 73.26 -58.66
CA GLY A 1108 -80.41 72.76 -57.76
C GLY A 1108 -81.12 73.86 -56.95
N ASN A 1109 -82.18 73.47 -56.25
CA ASN A 1109 -83.00 74.37 -55.46
C ASN A 1109 -82.42 74.57 -54.05
N LEU A 1110 -82.15 75.81 -53.67
CA LEU A 1110 -81.91 76.17 -52.27
C LEU A 1110 -83.24 76.63 -51.66
N VAL A 1111 -83.72 75.94 -50.63
CA VAL A 1111 -84.96 76.29 -49.91
C VAL A 1111 -84.59 76.78 -48.53
N LEU A 1112 -85.02 78.00 -48.19
CA LEU A 1112 -84.85 78.59 -46.87
C LEU A 1112 -86.22 78.59 -46.18
N SER A 1113 -86.36 77.92 -45.04
CA SER A 1113 -87.65 77.73 -44.35
C SER A 1113 -87.61 77.99 -42.85
N GLY A 1114 -86.47 78.45 -42.31
CA GLY A 1114 -86.23 78.73 -40.90
C GLY A 1114 -86.30 80.19 -40.49
#